data_AF-A0AAV7YFY9-F1
#
_entry.id   AF-A0AAV7YFY9-F1
#
_cell.length_a   1.000
_cell.length_b   1.000
_cell.length_c   1.000
_cell.angle_alpha   90.00
_cell.angle_beta   90.00
_cell.angle_gamma   90.00
#
_symmetry.space_group_name_H-M   'P 1'
#
loop_
_entity.id
_entity.type
_entity.pdbx_description
1 polymer ?
#
loop_
_entity_poly.entity_id
_entity_poly.type
_entity_poly.pdbx_seq_one_letter_code
_entity_poly.pdbx_strand_id
1 'polypeptide(L)'
;MLYDSNKKQLYTCSQDRMVKLWDPKTGKCIHTLFGHEYGVIKMVLHKHFLYTASWDGRIGVYNLKKPLQMPSFLEGHSGKLRCLTRYEDLLYSGGNDGQVRVWSLKTHKCKAVFKGHKKPVTSVIVPNKYVTLTCGEENQMFRWPSSSVISSAKSKQAFETLALKEKQKIELKRDHSYDLGSKASEQEVKIIINGEKFRVSSKLNLLEACRKVGFDIAALCYHPALGPVGTCKCCVVDVKSEGSTNYKRACACATEVWDGMDIRTDSPQVREQLMSAIADLRKKQKNRSLIMKIAGNYDKRGDLSLERYIKKGESRLQSSKYQISEKVFDDETDSMLDLLIDRVSNRFIDQTNLAIQVDHTKCIDCTRCVNVCSNLQGMNVYSTTSTSVYVDSLMPSLNTKGEFLSETMCISCGQCSLYCPSGAITEIDHTEKLEVIMKTKKKLVIVGIAPSSRLSLAEIFKLTPGSLTTGQCAHLLRLLGFNRVFDVQFTADLTIMEEGTELLHRINDPNSILPMFTSCCPGWINLVEKQYQNIIPHLSSCRSPQQMFGSIIKNYYAKKINIDPKDIFCVTVMPCTAKKKELLREQFRNPETGLRDVDLCLTVREVGRMVAKRGIEFSELEDREFDNPLGFSTGAAQLFAGSGGVMEAAVRSAYWLKFGEDFPALQYNAVRGLKGIKEAVLDFDGRQLRLAVVSGGKNIHKFLETWGTSSFNYDFIEIMACPGGCIGGGGQPRSNLDIVPIRLKSVYQREQKMTSRSSHDNPYVKKLYQDWLKKPYGEKAMMYLHTTYAPFKFKSNLIKEVKKHEEINKGLTSKNSFLILYGSQTGTAEKAAEKVADITRSKKKKVRIMEMNEYGPPINLKNEKFVIFVTSTFWDGAFPENATKFWEDLKNLQPMSLTKLKYCVFGLGSSTYTRFNNAARQIDGKLKELGAHEIIEIGLSDREDKNGYLTALNPWLKEFERTIKKVKKRRVWKK
;
A
#
# COMPACT_ATOMS: atom_id res chain seq x y z
N MET A 1 7.28 -15.18 23.70
CA MET A 1 7.44 -14.07 24.67
C MET A 1 6.11 -13.79 25.33
N LEU A 2 6.10 -13.34 26.59
CA LEU A 2 4.92 -13.05 27.41
C LEU A 2 5.21 -11.81 28.26
N TYR A 3 4.34 -10.80 28.26
CA TYR A 3 4.51 -9.58 29.05
C TYR A 3 3.50 -9.53 30.20
N ASP A 4 3.99 -9.37 31.44
CA ASP A 4 3.15 -9.12 32.62
C ASP A 4 3.04 -7.61 32.83
N SER A 5 1.89 -7.06 32.46
CA SER A 5 1.59 -5.63 32.60
C SER A 5 1.52 -5.17 34.06
N ASN A 6 1.16 -6.05 34.98
CA ASN A 6 1.01 -5.71 36.40
C ASN A 6 2.38 -5.56 37.06
N LYS A 7 3.31 -6.48 36.75
CA LYS A 7 4.68 -6.44 37.28
C LYS A 7 5.67 -5.67 36.40
N LYS A 8 5.24 -5.22 35.22
CA LYS A 8 6.09 -4.57 34.19
C LYS A 8 7.30 -5.42 33.81
N GLN A 9 7.09 -6.72 33.67
CA GLN A 9 8.13 -7.73 33.46
C GLN A 9 7.92 -8.49 32.15
N LEU A 10 9.00 -8.78 31.43
CA LEU A 10 8.96 -9.52 30.17
C LEU A 10 9.55 -10.93 30.36
N TYR A 11 8.82 -11.96 29.95
CA TYR A 11 9.28 -13.35 29.94
C TYR A 11 9.53 -13.81 28.50
N THR A 12 10.65 -14.49 28.26
CA THR A 12 11.00 -15.10 26.98
C THR A 12 11.28 -16.59 27.17
N CYS A 13 10.92 -17.41 26.19
CA CYS A 13 11.28 -18.82 26.12
C CYS A 13 11.89 -19.10 24.75
N SER A 14 12.81 -20.06 24.68
CA SER A 14 13.55 -20.38 23.46
C SER A 14 13.84 -21.89 23.37
N GLN A 15 14.35 -22.31 22.22
CA GLN A 15 14.82 -23.68 21.96
C GLN A 15 16.09 -24.01 22.75
N ASP A 16 16.76 -23.01 23.34
CA ASP A 16 17.89 -23.16 24.26
C ASP A 16 17.53 -23.78 25.63
N ARG A 17 16.26 -24.19 25.80
CA ARG A 17 15.66 -24.80 27.01
C ARG A 17 15.44 -23.81 28.16
N MET A 18 15.83 -22.54 27.98
CA MET A 18 15.78 -21.53 29.02
C MET A 18 14.53 -20.68 28.92
N VAL A 19 14.09 -20.22 30.09
CA VAL A 19 13.08 -19.18 30.23
C VAL A 19 13.73 -18.01 30.92
N LYS A 20 13.71 -16.82 30.30
CA LYS A 20 14.36 -15.62 30.83
C LYS A 20 13.33 -14.58 31.19
N LEU A 21 13.57 -13.92 32.32
CA LEU A 21 12.82 -12.76 32.80
C LEU A 21 13.66 -11.51 32.57
N TRP A 22 13.07 -10.47 32.01
CA TRP A 22 13.73 -9.23 31.62
C TRP A 22 13.03 -8.01 32.22
N ASP A 23 13.84 -7.00 32.52
CA ASP A 23 13.35 -5.64 32.71
C ASP A 23 13.24 -4.96 31.32
N PRO A 24 12.02 -4.69 30.84
CA PRO A 24 11.81 -4.09 29.52
C PRO A 24 12.35 -2.65 29.42
N LYS A 25 12.53 -1.93 30.53
CA LYS A 25 13.04 -0.55 30.53
C LYS A 25 14.54 -0.50 30.33
N THR A 26 15.26 -1.40 30.99
CA THR A 26 16.72 -1.42 30.99
C THR A 26 17.30 -2.43 30.00
N GLY A 27 16.49 -3.36 29.49
CA GLY A 27 16.94 -4.45 28.63
C GLY A 27 17.74 -5.53 29.37
N LYS A 28 17.87 -5.45 30.70
CA LYS A 28 18.67 -6.39 31.49
C LYS A 28 17.88 -7.67 31.81
N CYS A 29 18.54 -8.81 31.71
CA CYS A 29 18.01 -10.09 32.18
C CYS A 29 18.03 -10.11 33.71
N ILE A 30 16.86 -10.28 34.33
CA ILE A 30 16.67 -10.36 35.79
C ILE A 30 16.95 -11.77 36.29
N HIS A 31 16.32 -12.79 35.68
CA HIS A 31 16.47 -14.19 36.05
C HIS A 31 16.49 -15.09 34.81
N THR A 32 17.27 -16.17 34.87
CA THR A 32 17.19 -17.29 33.93
C THR A 32 16.68 -18.51 34.69
N LEU A 33 15.55 -19.05 34.27
CA LEU A 33 14.89 -20.21 34.84
C LEU A 33 15.25 -21.45 34.02
N PHE A 34 15.66 -22.51 34.72
CA PHE A 34 16.12 -23.78 34.14
C PHE A 34 15.17 -24.93 34.51
N GLY A 35 15.32 -26.08 33.86
CA GLY A 35 14.65 -27.32 34.28
C GLY A 35 14.16 -28.21 33.14
N HIS A 36 13.82 -27.63 31.98
CA HIS A 36 13.40 -28.43 30.83
C HIS A 36 14.58 -29.14 30.15
N GLU A 37 14.36 -30.38 29.70
CA GLU A 37 15.37 -31.17 28.99
C GLU A 37 15.48 -30.77 27.51
N TYR A 38 14.39 -30.24 26.94
CA TYR A 38 14.27 -29.78 25.56
C TYR A 38 13.71 -28.36 25.46
N GLY A 39 13.64 -27.82 24.25
CA GLY A 39 13.24 -26.45 23.96
C GLY A 39 11.83 -26.09 24.45
N VAL A 40 11.68 -24.86 24.97
CA VAL A 40 10.41 -24.34 25.50
C VAL A 40 9.70 -23.50 24.44
N ILE A 41 8.45 -23.87 24.13
CA ILE A 41 7.73 -23.32 22.97
C ILE A 41 6.61 -22.35 23.32
N LYS A 42 6.00 -22.47 24.51
CA LYS A 42 4.86 -21.65 24.95
C LYS A 42 4.92 -21.40 26.45
N MET A 43 4.42 -20.24 26.87
CA MET A 43 4.33 -19.84 28.27
C MET A 43 2.97 -19.24 28.59
N VAL A 44 2.48 -19.50 29.80
CA VAL A 44 1.21 -18.97 30.31
C VAL A 44 1.40 -18.55 31.76
N LEU A 45 0.96 -17.33 32.11
CA LEU A 45 1.04 -16.79 33.47
C LEU A 45 -0.33 -16.93 34.17
N HIS A 46 -0.29 -17.36 35.44
CA HIS A 46 -1.45 -17.30 36.35
C HIS A 46 -0.98 -16.98 37.76
N LYS A 47 -1.42 -15.82 38.28
CA LYS A 47 -1.01 -15.31 39.60
C LYS A 47 0.51 -15.21 39.70
N HIS A 48 1.13 -16.01 40.58
CA HIS A 48 2.57 -16.05 40.77
C HIS A 48 3.24 -17.31 40.20
N PHE A 49 2.51 -18.08 39.38
CA PHE A 49 3.03 -19.26 38.69
C PHE A 49 3.15 -19.01 37.19
N LEU A 50 4.29 -19.42 36.64
CA LEU A 50 4.56 -19.44 35.20
C LEU A 50 4.55 -20.89 34.73
N TYR A 51 3.67 -21.17 33.77
CA TYR A 51 3.51 -22.49 33.16
C TYR A 51 4.17 -22.50 31.79
N THR A 52 4.98 -23.51 31.51
CA THR A 52 5.79 -23.58 30.30
C THR A 52 5.63 -24.93 29.62
N ALA A 53 5.40 -24.92 28.30
CA ALA A 53 5.30 -26.15 27.52
C ALA A 53 6.60 -26.39 26.75
N SER A 54 7.12 -27.61 26.83
CA SER A 54 8.40 -28.00 26.26
C SER A 54 8.28 -29.25 25.37
N TRP A 55 9.25 -29.41 24.50
CA TRP A 55 9.41 -30.61 23.68
C TRP A 55 9.80 -31.87 24.47
N ASP A 56 10.09 -31.76 25.76
CA ASP A 56 10.26 -32.92 26.66
C ASP A 56 8.91 -33.61 27.01
N GLY A 57 7.78 -33.05 26.58
CA GLY A 57 6.45 -33.57 26.88
C GLY A 57 5.92 -33.17 28.26
N ARG A 58 6.67 -32.39 29.03
CA ARG A 58 6.30 -31.93 30.38
C ARG A 58 5.88 -30.46 30.37
N ILE A 59 4.96 -30.11 31.28
CA ILE A 59 4.64 -28.70 31.56
C ILE A 59 5.42 -28.28 32.81
N GLY A 60 6.34 -27.34 32.66
CA GLY A 60 7.07 -26.76 33.80
C GLY A 60 6.19 -25.78 34.57
N VAL A 61 6.22 -25.86 35.89
CA VAL A 61 5.50 -24.96 36.80
C VAL A 61 6.51 -24.24 37.68
N TYR A 62 6.78 -22.98 37.34
CA TYR A 62 7.72 -22.12 38.03
C TYR A 62 7.02 -21.22 39.04
N ASN A 63 7.48 -21.23 40.29
CA ASN A 63 7.01 -20.29 41.31
C ASN A 63 7.82 -18.99 41.21
N LEU A 64 7.20 -17.92 40.72
CA LEU A 64 7.86 -16.63 40.53
C LEU A 64 8.17 -15.89 41.84
N LYS A 65 7.65 -16.36 42.99
CA LYS A 65 8.11 -15.87 44.31
C LYS A 65 9.45 -16.50 44.72
N LYS A 66 9.83 -17.63 44.12
CA LYS A 66 11.09 -18.36 44.36
C LYS A 66 11.70 -18.77 43.01
N PRO A 67 12.12 -17.80 42.17
CA PRO A 67 12.48 -18.05 40.77
C PRO A 67 13.71 -18.96 40.58
N LEU A 68 14.56 -19.11 41.61
CA LEU A 68 15.73 -19.99 41.58
C LEU A 68 15.39 -21.45 41.98
N GLN A 69 14.18 -21.71 42.47
CA GLN A 69 13.75 -23.06 42.80
C GLN A 69 13.45 -23.85 41.53
N MET A 70 13.86 -25.13 41.50
CA MET A 70 13.54 -26.03 40.39
C MET A 70 12.03 -26.10 40.18
N PRO A 71 11.57 -26.09 38.91
CA PRO A 71 10.14 -26.20 38.60
C PRO A 71 9.62 -27.57 39.01
N SER A 72 8.36 -27.61 39.44
CA SER A 72 7.61 -28.86 39.44
C SER A 72 7.08 -29.14 38.02
N PHE A 73 6.92 -30.41 37.65
CA PHE A 73 6.46 -30.79 36.32
C PHE A 73 5.07 -31.42 36.36
N LEU A 74 4.21 -31.02 35.42
CA LEU A 74 2.98 -31.75 35.14
C LEU A 74 3.28 -32.76 34.04
N GLU A 75 3.21 -34.04 34.41
CA GLU A 75 3.53 -35.16 33.52
C GLU A 75 2.27 -35.89 33.03
N GLY A 76 2.32 -36.40 31.81
CA GLY A 76 1.27 -37.25 31.27
C GLY A 76 1.19 -37.30 29.74
N HIS A 77 1.74 -36.32 29.01
CA HIS A 77 1.86 -36.45 27.56
C HIS A 77 3.00 -37.41 27.22
N SER A 78 2.77 -38.34 26.29
CA SER A 78 3.80 -39.30 25.83
C SER A 78 4.61 -38.76 24.63
N GLY A 79 4.39 -37.51 24.23
CA GLY A 79 5.07 -36.86 23.12
C GLY A 79 5.25 -35.36 23.33
N LYS A 80 6.05 -34.73 22.46
CA LYS A 80 6.39 -33.31 22.52
C LYS A 80 5.14 -32.43 22.62
N LEU A 81 5.13 -31.46 23.53
CA LEU A 81 4.05 -30.48 23.57
C LEU A 81 4.13 -29.52 22.38
N ARG A 82 2.97 -29.02 21.94
CA ARG A 82 2.83 -28.08 20.81
C ARG A 82 2.03 -26.84 21.16
N CYS A 83 1.07 -26.96 22.07
CA CYS A 83 0.19 -25.87 22.45
C CYS A 83 -0.12 -25.88 23.95
N LEU A 84 -0.30 -24.68 24.51
CA LEU A 84 -0.65 -24.45 25.91
C LEU A 84 -1.54 -23.19 25.99
N THR A 85 -2.70 -23.30 26.62
CA THR A 85 -3.60 -22.15 26.86
C THR A 85 -4.27 -22.25 28.23
N ARG A 86 -4.73 -21.12 28.77
CA ARG A 86 -5.46 -21.06 30.05
C ARG A 86 -6.80 -20.41 29.86
N TYR A 87 -7.80 -20.94 30.55
CA TYR A 87 -9.10 -20.33 30.73
C TYR A 87 -9.50 -20.48 32.20
N GLU A 88 -9.76 -19.36 32.88
CA GLU A 88 -10.03 -19.31 34.31
C GLU A 88 -8.94 -20.04 35.14
N ASP A 89 -9.34 -21.02 35.96
CA ASP A 89 -8.50 -21.86 36.84
C ASP A 89 -8.07 -23.19 36.18
N LEU A 90 -8.23 -23.32 34.86
CA LEU A 90 -7.87 -24.51 34.09
C LEU A 90 -6.79 -24.21 33.05
N LEU A 91 -5.87 -25.16 32.90
CA LEU A 91 -4.81 -25.15 31.90
C LEU A 91 -5.07 -26.26 30.88
N TYR A 92 -4.91 -25.96 29.60
CA TYR A 92 -5.12 -26.90 28.50
C TYR A 92 -3.81 -27.06 27.74
N SER A 93 -3.39 -28.31 27.54
CA SER A 93 -2.17 -28.64 26.78
C SER A 93 -2.48 -29.63 25.67
N GLY A 94 -1.77 -29.52 24.54
CA GLY A 94 -1.83 -30.47 23.45
C GLY A 94 -0.45 -30.81 22.91
N GLY A 95 -0.27 -32.05 22.47
CA GLY A 95 1.04 -32.57 22.07
C GLY A 95 0.99 -33.55 20.89
N ASN A 96 2.17 -34.07 20.56
CA ASN A 96 2.38 -35.05 19.49
C ASN A 96 1.72 -36.40 19.75
N ASP A 97 1.24 -36.66 20.97
CA ASP A 97 0.48 -37.85 21.35
C ASP A 97 -0.99 -37.82 20.89
N GLY A 98 -1.41 -36.75 20.19
CA GLY A 98 -2.78 -36.59 19.72
C GLY A 98 -3.79 -36.36 20.85
N GLN A 99 -3.32 -36.05 22.06
CA GLN A 99 -4.18 -35.83 23.23
C GLN A 99 -4.23 -34.35 23.56
N VAL A 100 -5.38 -33.91 24.08
CA VAL A 100 -5.49 -32.63 24.79
C VAL A 100 -5.77 -32.90 26.26
N ARG A 101 -4.95 -32.37 27.15
CA ARG A 101 -5.09 -32.57 28.59
C ARG A 101 -5.53 -31.30 29.28
N VAL A 102 -6.40 -31.46 30.27
CA VAL A 102 -6.90 -30.36 31.10
C VAL A 102 -6.38 -30.53 32.51
N TRP A 103 -5.74 -29.49 33.04
CA TRP A 103 -5.10 -29.48 34.36
C TRP A 103 -5.76 -28.46 35.27
N SER A 104 -5.88 -28.82 36.53
CA SER A 104 -6.32 -27.92 37.60
C SER A 104 -5.18 -27.01 38.02
N LEU A 105 -5.33 -25.69 37.88
CA LEU A 105 -4.33 -24.75 38.40
C LEU A 105 -4.33 -24.66 39.94
N LYS A 106 -5.37 -25.16 40.60
CA LYS A 106 -5.45 -25.23 42.08
C LYS A 106 -4.73 -26.44 42.67
N THR A 107 -4.86 -27.60 42.02
CA THR A 107 -4.36 -28.88 42.56
C THR A 107 -3.17 -29.44 41.77
N HIS A 108 -2.83 -28.85 40.62
CA HIS A 108 -1.81 -29.33 39.68
C HIS A 108 -2.02 -30.79 39.23
N LYS A 109 -3.25 -31.31 39.30
CA LYS A 109 -3.63 -32.64 38.81
C LYS A 109 -4.35 -32.55 37.46
N CYS A 110 -4.11 -33.53 36.60
CA CYS A 110 -4.85 -33.71 35.35
C CYS A 110 -6.30 -34.06 35.67
N LYS A 111 -7.23 -33.19 35.28
CA LYS A 111 -8.68 -33.40 35.46
C LYS A 111 -9.28 -34.22 34.33
N ALA A 112 -8.76 -34.09 33.11
CA ALA A 112 -9.33 -34.74 31.94
C ALA A 112 -8.33 -34.92 30.80
N VAL A 113 -8.60 -35.91 29.95
CA VAL A 113 -7.88 -36.16 28.69
C VAL A 113 -8.88 -36.27 27.54
N PHE A 114 -8.86 -35.32 26.62
CA PHE A 114 -9.58 -35.41 25.36
C PHE A 114 -8.80 -36.30 24.38
N LYS A 115 -9.37 -37.48 24.10
CA LYS A 115 -8.84 -38.44 23.14
C LYS A 115 -9.65 -38.35 21.87
N GLY A 116 -9.01 -38.06 20.74
CA GLY A 116 -9.75 -37.98 19.49
C GLY A 116 -9.00 -37.44 18.28
N HIS A 117 -7.87 -36.77 18.46
CA HIS A 117 -6.97 -36.50 17.35
C HIS A 117 -6.17 -37.77 17.02
N LYS A 118 -6.00 -38.06 15.73
CA LYS A 118 -5.18 -39.18 15.24
C LYS A 118 -3.74 -38.77 14.92
N LYS A 119 -3.49 -37.45 14.83
CA LYS A 119 -2.21 -36.79 14.57
C LYS A 119 -1.90 -35.77 15.67
N PRO A 120 -0.65 -35.23 15.73
CA PRO A 120 -0.27 -34.21 16.70
C PRO A 120 -1.26 -33.04 16.79
N VAL A 121 -1.61 -32.64 18.00
CA VAL A 121 -2.45 -31.46 18.25
C VAL A 121 -1.57 -30.22 18.14
N THR A 122 -1.88 -29.29 17.25
CA THR A 122 -1.05 -28.10 16.99
C THR A 122 -1.54 -26.87 17.75
N SER A 123 -2.85 -26.80 18.05
CA SER A 123 -3.43 -25.67 18.77
C SER A 123 -4.64 -26.08 19.61
N VAL A 124 -4.81 -25.39 20.73
CA VAL A 124 -5.99 -25.45 21.60
C VAL A 124 -6.40 -24.04 21.99
N ILE A 125 -7.69 -23.72 21.85
CA ILE A 125 -8.27 -22.45 22.30
C ILE A 125 -9.57 -22.69 23.06
N VAL A 126 -9.85 -21.84 24.05
CA VAL A 126 -11.07 -21.88 24.84
C VAL A 126 -11.74 -20.51 24.74
N PRO A 127 -12.65 -20.30 23.76
CA PRO A 127 -13.29 -19.01 23.55
C PRO A 127 -14.24 -18.59 24.70
N ASN A 128 -14.85 -19.55 25.40
CA ASN A 128 -15.74 -19.31 26.53
C ASN A 128 -15.91 -20.58 27.39
N LYS A 129 -16.65 -20.47 28.50
CA LYS A 129 -16.91 -21.55 29.47
C LYS A 129 -17.65 -22.80 28.95
N TYR A 130 -18.14 -22.78 27.71
CA TYR A 130 -18.92 -23.88 27.12
C TYR A 130 -18.17 -24.64 26.03
N VAL A 131 -17.21 -24.01 25.35
CA VAL A 131 -16.59 -24.58 24.14
C VAL A 131 -15.06 -24.54 24.23
N THR A 132 -14.43 -25.66 23.90
CA THR A 132 -13.01 -25.80 23.66
C THR A 132 -12.81 -26.26 22.22
N LEU A 133 -11.95 -25.58 21.47
CA LEU A 133 -11.61 -25.94 20.09
C LEU A 133 -10.17 -26.43 20.01
N THR A 134 -9.96 -27.52 19.29
CA THR A 134 -8.62 -28.10 19.09
C THR A 134 -8.42 -28.42 17.62
N CYS A 135 -7.22 -28.20 17.11
CA CYS A 135 -6.83 -28.62 15.76
C CYS A 135 -5.49 -29.34 15.80
N GLY A 136 -5.31 -30.27 14.86
CA GLY A 136 -4.08 -31.05 14.72
C GLY A 136 -3.53 -30.99 13.31
N GLU A 137 -2.50 -31.79 13.03
CA GLU A 137 -1.93 -31.94 11.68
C GLU A 137 -2.82 -32.77 10.73
N GLU A 138 -3.91 -33.31 11.26
CA GLU A 138 -5.06 -33.72 10.46
C GLU A 138 -5.87 -32.48 10.08
N ASN A 139 -6.29 -32.34 8.82
CA ASN A 139 -7.08 -31.20 8.32
C ASN A 139 -8.52 -31.15 8.94
N GLN A 140 -8.63 -31.29 10.26
CA GLN A 140 -9.87 -31.39 11.01
C GLN A 140 -9.74 -30.58 12.29
N MET A 141 -10.83 -29.92 12.67
CA MET A 141 -10.97 -29.26 13.95
C MET A 141 -11.99 -30.02 14.79
N PHE A 142 -11.73 -30.17 16.09
CA PHE A 142 -12.68 -30.73 17.03
C PHE A 142 -13.22 -29.66 17.96
N ARG A 143 -14.52 -29.74 18.19
CA ARG A 143 -15.24 -28.98 19.20
C ARG A 143 -15.56 -29.89 20.37
N TRP A 144 -15.14 -29.47 21.55
CA TRP A 144 -15.36 -30.16 22.83
C TRP A 144 -16.17 -29.26 23.77
N PRO A 145 -16.98 -29.85 24.66
CA PRO A 145 -17.55 -29.13 25.79
C PRO A 145 -16.45 -28.61 26.76
N SER A 146 -16.64 -27.44 27.36
CA SER A 146 -15.64 -26.74 28.20
C SER A 146 -15.99 -26.72 29.71
N SER A 147 -15.35 -25.79 30.45
CA SER A 147 -15.20 -25.76 31.92
C SER A 147 -16.45 -26.00 32.76
N SER A 148 -17.63 -25.59 32.30
CA SER A 148 -18.91 -25.84 32.98
C SER A 148 -19.23 -27.33 33.15
N VAL A 149 -18.91 -28.16 32.14
CA VAL A 149 -19.07 -29.61 32.21
C VAL A 149 -17.99 -30.25 33.10
N ILE A 150 -16.77 -29.71 33.08
CA ILE A 150 -15.64 -30.15 33.92
C ILE A 150 -15.95 -29.98 35.40
N SER A 151 -16.67 -28.93 35.79
CA SER A 151 -17.09 -28.71 37.19
C SER A 151 -18.25 -29.63 37.64
N SER A 152 -19.06 -30.14 36.71
CA SER A 152 -20.25 -30.94 37.02
C SER A 152 -20.01 -32.46 37.04
N ALA A 153 -18.92 -32.93 36.42
CA ALA A 153 -18.61 -34.36 36.31
C ALA A 153 -18.06 -34.93 37.63
N LYS A 154 -18.70 -35.99 38.15
CA LYS A 154 -18.33 -36.65 39.43
C LYS A 154 -17.02 -37.46 39.37
N SER A 155 -16.53 -37.82 38.18
CA SER A 155 -15.27 -38.56 38.00
C SER A 155 -14.59 -38.28 36.66
N LYS A 156 -13.27 -38.52 36.58
CA LYS A 156 -12.46 -38.37 35.36
C LYS A 156 -12.98 -39.23 34.19
N GLN A 157 -13.38 -40.47 34.48
CA GLN A 157 -13.83 -41.43 33.48
C GLN A 157 -15.23 -41.09 32.93
N ALA A 158 -16.13 -40.59 33.79
CA ALA A 158 -17.44 -40.08 33.37
C ALA A 158 -17.29 -38.87 32.43
N PHE A 159 -16.32 -37.99 32.71
CA PHE A 159 -16.02 -36.84 31.87
C PHE A 159 -15.44 -37.23 30.51
N GLU A 160 -14.44 -38.12 30.47
CA GLU A 160 -13.83 -38.59 29.22
C GLU A 160 -14.88 -39.22 28.29
N THR A 161 -15.82 -39.97 28.86
CA THR A 161 -16.94 -40.58 28.11
C THR A 161 -17.91 -39.53 27.56
N LEU A 162 -18.27 -38.52 28.36
CA LEU A 162 -19.17 -37.45 27.94
C LEU A 162 -18.54 -36.55 26.87
N ALA A 163 -17.26 -36.19 27.04
CA ALA A 163 -16.52 -35.39 26.07
C ALA A 163 -16.35 -36.11 24.73
N LEU A 164 -16.24 -37.44 24.72
CA LEU A 164 -16.27 -38.23 23.49
C LEU A 164 -17.66 -38.24 22.84
N LYS A 165 -18.74 -38.35 23.62
CA LYS A 165 -20.12 -38.33 23.11
C LYS A 165 -20.51 -36.99 22.50
N GLU A 166 -20.08 -35.88 23.12
CA GLU A 166 -20.40 -34.52 22.67
C GLU A 166 -19.35 -33.94 21.71
N LYS A 167 -18.31 -34.71 21.37
CA LYS A 167 -17.28 -34.34 20.41
C LYS A 167 -17.91 -34.11 19.04
N GLN A 168 -17.91 -32.86 18.58
CA GLN A 168 -18.34 -32.54 17.22
C GLN A 168 -17.10 -32.42 16.31
N LYS A 169 -17.05 -33.27 15.29
CA LYS A 169 -16.09 -33.13 14.19
C LYS A 169 -16.53 -31.96 13.32
N ILE A 170 -15.68 -30.94 13.24
CA ILE A 170 -15.85 -29.85 12.28
C ILE A 170 -14.97 -30.21 11.09
N GLU A 171 -15.59 -30.69 10.03
CA GLU A 171 -14.90 -30.83 8.76
C GLU A 171 -14.54 -29.44 8.26
N LEU A 172 -13.24 -29.18 8.21
CA LEU A 172 -12.72 -28.10 7.39
C LEU A 172 -13.00 -28.52 5.95
N LYS A 173 -14.17 -28.15 5.42
CA LYS A 173 -14.31 -28.05 3.97
C LYS A 173 -13.15 -27.16 3.55
N ARG A 174 -12.24 -27.70 2.74
CA ARG A 174 -11.39 -26.87 1.91
C ARG A 174 -12.36 -26.16 0.98
N ASP A 175 -12.99 -25.10 1.45
CA ASP A 175 -13.67 -24.18 0.56
C ASP A 175 -12.57 -23.41 -0.14
N HIS A 176 -12.18 -24.09 -1.21
CA HIS A 176 -11.50 -23.60 -2.38
C HIS A 176 -11.98 -22.18 -2.73
N SER A 177 -11.10 -21.46 -3.40
CA SER A 177 -11.41 -20.46 -4.42
C SER A 177 -12.89 -20.18 -4.64
N TYR A 178 -13.27 -18.91 -4.65
CA TYR A 178 -14.44 -18.43 -5.39
C TYR A 178 -14.39 -19.01 -6.83
N ASP A 179 -14.93 -20.21 -6.97
CA ASP A 179 -15.11 -20.94 -8.20
C ASP A 179 -16.62 -20.91 -8.41
N LEU A 180 -17.05 -19.97 -9.26
CA LEU A 180 -18.44 -19.78 -9.68
C LEU A 180 -18.90 -20.93 -10.61
N GLY A 181 -18.51 -22.17 -10.31
CA GLY A 181 -18.52 -23.26 -11.28
C GLY A 181 -18.56 -24.65 -10.67
N SER A 182 -19.34 -24.89 -9.61
CA SER A 182 -19.77 -26.27 -9.30
C SER A 182 -21.22 -26.31 -8.83
N LYS A 183 -22.04 -27.02 -9.60
CA LYS A 183 -23.45 -27.32 -9.33
C LYS A 183 -23.55 -28.33 -8.18
N ALA A 184 -23.32 -27.88 -6.95
CA ALA A 184 -23.99 -28.48 -5.80
C ALA A 184 -25.41 -27.92 -5.76
N SER A 185 -26.44 -28.78 -5.76
CA SER A 185 -27.85 -28.40 -5.78
C SER A 185 -28.14 -27.26 -4.80
N GLU A 186 -28.57 -26.11 -5.31
CA GLU A 186 -28.93 -24.96 -4.48
C GLU A 186 -30.15 -25.30 -3.63
N GLN A 187 -29.96 -25.47 -2.33
CA GLN A 187 -31.06 -25.63 -1.39
C GLN A 187 -31.65 -24.26 -1.08
N GLU A 188 -32.91 -24.05 -1.48
CA GLU A 188 -33.68 -22.87 -1.09
C GLU A 188 -34.19 -23.02 0.34
N VAL A 189 -34.17 -21.90 1.07
CA VAL A 189 -34.74 -21.77 2.43
C VAL A 189 -35.87 -20.75 2.43
N LYS A 190 -36.90 -21.00 3.23
CA LYS A 190 -38.01 -20.07 3.46
C LYS A 190 -37.63 -19.11 4.57
N ILE A 191 -37.75 -17.82 4.28
CA ILE A 191 -37.53 -16.76 5.26
C ILE A 191 -38.75 -15.84 5.30
N ILE A 192 -38.95 -15.18 6.43
CA ILE A 192 -40.02 -14.21 6.64
C ILE A 192 -39.37 -12.86 6.93
N ILE A 193 -39.63 -11.84 6.11
CA ILE A 193 -39.10 -10.49 6.31
C ILE A 193 -40.29 -9.56 6.50
N ASN A 194 -40.37 -8.93 7.68
CA ASN A 194 -41.46 -8.00 8.05
C ASN A 194 -42.88 -8.57 7.82
N GLY A 195 -43.04 -9.89 8.00
CA GLY A 195 -44.31 -10.61 7.80
C GLY A 195 -44.50 -11.23 6.41
N GLU A 196 -43.69 -10.86 5.42
CA GLU A 196 -43.75 -11.39 4.06
C GLU A 196 -42.83 -12.61 3.88
N LYS A 197 -43.31 -13.63 3.16
CA LYS A 197 -42.59 -14.90 2.97
C LYS A 197 -41.81 -14.91 1.66
N PHE A 198 -40.54 -15.27 1.72
CA PHE A 198 -39.65 -15.39 0.56
C PHE A 198 -38.93 -16.72 0.53
N ARG A 199 -38.44 -17.09 -0.65
CA ARG A 199 -37.48 -18.18 -0.84
C ARG A 199 -36.17 -17.60 -1.35
N VAL A 200 -35.08 -17.98 -0.68
CA VAL A 200 -33.73 -17.52 -1.03
C VAL A 200 -32.76 -18.68 -0.98
N SER A 201 -31.62 -18.53 -1.69
CA SER A 201 -30.54 -19.52 -1.65
C SER A 201 -29.89 -19.53 -0.27
N SER A 202 -29.69 -20.72 0.31
CA SER A 202 -28.99 -20.91 1.59
C SER A 202 -27.52 -20.49 1.58
N LYS A 203 -26.93 -20.23 0.39
CA LYS A 203 -25.55 -19.75 0.24
C LYS A 203 -25.38 -18.26 0.54
N LEU A 204 -26.46 -17.49 0.60
CA LEU A 204 -26.40 -16.05 0.85
C LEU A 204 -26.28 -15.77 2.35
N ASN A 205 -25.57 -14.70 2.72
CA ASN A 205 -25.78 -14.14 4.06
C ASN A 205 -27.11 -13.38 4.12
N LEU A 206 -27.59 -13.11 5.33
CA LEU A 206 -28.88 -12.45 5.57
C LEU A 206 -28.97 -11.07 4.89
N LEU A 207 -27.89 -10.30 4.85
CA LEU A 207 -27.87 -9.01 4.15
C LEU A 207 -28.07 -9.18 2.64
N GLU A 208 -27.39 -10.13 2.01
CA GLU A 208 -27.54 -10.44 0.59
C GLU A 208 -28.92 -11.00 0.27
N ALA A 209 -29.44 -11.89 1.11
CA ALA A 209 -30.76 -12.47 0.97
C ALA A 209 -31.87 -11.41 1.01
N CYS A 210 -31.84 -10.51 2.01
CA CYS A 210 -32.78 -9.41 2.11
C CYS A 210 -32.72 -8.48 0.88
N ARG A 211 -31.51 -8.13 0.42
CA ARG A 211 -31.35 -7.28 -0.77
C ARG A 211 -31.85 -7.95 -2.04
N LYS A 212 -31.66 -9.26 -2.19
CA LYS A 212 -32.12 -10.02 -3.37
C LYS A 212 -33.63 -9.97 -3.52
N VAL A 213 -34.37 -9.87 -2.42
CA VAL A 213 -35.84 -9.82 -2.40
C VAL A 213 -36.40 -8.41 -2.15
N GLY A 214 -35.56 -7.37 -2.29
CA GLY A 214 -36.00 -5.98 -2.32
C GLY A 214 -35.89 -5.19 -1.00
N PHE A 215 -35.39 -5.81 0.08
CA PHE A 215 -35.19 -5.11 1.36
C PHE A 215 -33.76 -4.58 1.49
N ASP A 216 -33.60 -3.26 1.35
CA ASP A 216 -32.28 -2.63 1.47
C ASP A 216 -31.91 -2.34 2.94
N ILE A 217 -31.10 -3.22 3.52
CA ILE A 217 -30.51 -3.03 4.84
C ILE A 217 -29.21 -2.22 4.71
N ALA A 218 -29.07 -1.20 5.56
CA ALA A 218 -27.86 -0.38 5.62
C ALA A 218 -26.62 -1.24 5.93
N ALA A 219 -25.50 -0.98 5.24
CA ALA A 219 -24.24 -1.66 5.52
C ALA A 219 -23.04 -0.75 5.18
N LEU A 220 -21.94 -0.88 5.93
CA LEU A 220 -20.76 -0.03 5.79
C LEU A 220 -19.44 -0.81 5.68
N CYS A 221 -19.13 -1.62 6.70
CA CYS A 221 -17.90 -2.44 6.71
C CYS A 221 -17.98 -3.67 5.78
N TYR A 222 -19.19 -4.09 5.40
CA TYR A 222 -19.39 -5.20 4.48
C TYR A 222 -19.19 -4.74 3.03
N HIS A 223 -18.52 -5.59 2.26
CA HIS A 223 -18.45 -5.50 0.81
C HIS A 223 -18.47 -6.92 0.24
N PRO A 224 -19.25 -7.22 -0.83
CA PRO A 224 -19.38 -8.57 -1.38
C PRO A 224 -18.02 -9.26 -1.63
N ALA A 225 -17.09 -8.55 -2.29
CA ALA A 225 -15.75 -9.08 -2.59
C ALA A 225 -14.80 -9.26 -1.38
N LEU A 226 -15.13 -8.78 -0.17
CA LEU A 226 -14.28 -8.92 1.03
C LEU A 226 -14.87 -9.86 2.09
N GLY A 227 -16.14 -10.25 1.94
CA GLY A 227 -16.85 -11.02 2.94
C GLY A 227 -17.27 -10.20 4.17
N PRO A 228 -17.92 -10.85 5.15
CA PRO A 228 -18.50 -10.17 6.30
C PRO A 228 -17.51 -9.92 7.44
N VAL A 229 -17.71 -8.80 8.14
CA VAL A 229 -16.91 -8.40 9.31
C VAL A 229 -17.79 -8.05 10.51
N GLY A 230 -18.96 -7.43 10.28
CA GLY A 230 -19.93 -7.09 11.34
C GLY A 230 -19.51 -5.97 12.29
N THR A 231 -18.28 -5.45 12.22
CA THR A 231 -17.72 -4.54 13.24
C THR A 231 -18.45 -3.19 13.32
N CYS A 232 -18.95 -2.66 12.20
CA CYS A 232 -19.63 -1.36 12.19
C CYS A 232 -21.02 -1.36 12.80
N LYS A 233 -21.65 -2.55 12.94
CA LYS A 233 -23.05 -2.71 13.40
C LYS A 233 -24.11 -1.90 12.63
N CYS A 234 -23.81 -1.38 11.43
CA CYS A 234 -24.81 -0.66 10.62
C CYS A 234 -25.87 -1.57 9.99
N CYS A 235 -25.59 -2.87 9.84
CA CYS A 235 -26.53 -3.84 9.24
C CYS A 235 -27.32 -4.61 10.29
N VAL A 236 -27.69 -3.95 11.37
CA VAL A 236 -28.41 -4.57 12.49
C VAL A 236 -29.83 -4.89 12.06
N VAL A 237 -30.28 -6.11 12.41
CA VAL A 237 -31.64 -6.59 12.24
C VAL A 237 -32.03 -7.45 13.44
N ASP A 238 -33.32 -7.61 13.66
CA ASP A 238 -33.85 -8.53 14.67
C ASP A 238 -34.25 -9.84 13.97
N VAL A 239 -33.78 -10.97 14.49
CA VAL A 239 -34.00 -12.30 13.91
C VAL A 239 -34.60 -13.25 14.94
N LYS A 240 -35.46 -14.14 14.48
CA LYS A 240 -36.18 -15.11 15.30
C LYS A 240 -36.20 -16.46 14.58
N SER A 241 -35.93 -17.53 15.33
CA SER A 241 -36.10 -18.90 14.84
C SER A 241 -37.54 -19.35 14.98
N GLU A 242 -37.97 -20.29 14.13
CA GLU A 242 -39.27 -20.93 14.22
C GLU A 242 -39.52 -21.50 15.64
N GLY A 243 -40.70 -21.25 16.21
CA GLY A 243 -41.05 -21.64 17.58
C GLY A 243 -40.51 -20.74 18.70
N SER A 244 -39.60 -19.80 18.43
CA SER A 244 -39.14 -18.83 19.44
C SER A 244 -40.15 -17.70 19.62
N THR A 245 -40.36 -17.24 20.85
CA THR A 245 -41.13 -16.02 21.15
C THR A 245 -40.29 -14.75 21.10
N ASN A 246 -38.96 -14.87 21.24
CA ASN A 246 -38.05 -13.72 21.36
C ASN A 246 -37.23 -13.50 20.09
N TYR A 247 -37.18 -12.24 19.64
CA TYR A 247 -36.24 -11.78 18.63
C TYR A 247 -34.87 -11.51 19.26
N LYS A 248 -33.80 -11.88 18.54
CA LYS A 248 -32.41 -11.59 18.88
C LYS A 248 -31.83 -10.65 17.85
N ARG A 249 -31.02 -9.70 18.31
CA ARG A 249 -30.35 -8.77 17.41
C ARG A 249 -29.12 -9.40 16.77
N ALA A 250 -29.00 -9.25 15.47
CA ALA A 250 -27.88 -9.78 14.70
C ALA A 250 -27.38 -8.76 13.68
N CYS A 251 -26.13 -8.93 13.23
CA CYS A 251 -25.62 -8.18 12.08
C CYS A 251 -25.89 -8.98 10.82
N ALA A 252 -26.78 -8.48 9.95
CA ALA A 252 -27.21 -9.18 8.74
C ALA A 252 -26.05 -9.62 7.84
N CYS A 253 -24.98 -8.82 7.73
CA CYS A 253 -23.85 -9.22 6.89
C CYS A 253 -23.13 -10.48 7.41
N ALA A 254 -23.08 -10.67 8.73
CA ALA A 254 -22.34 -11.76 9.38
C ALA A 254 -23.25 -12.90 9.86
N THR A 255 -24.49 -12.96 9.37
CA THR A 255 -25.49 -13.96 9.76
C THR A 255 -25.87 -14.78 8.53
N GLU A 256 -25.76 -16.10 8.61
CA GLU A 256 -26.26 -17.01 7.57
C GLU A 256 -27.79 -17.06 7.59
N VAL A 257 -28.41 -17.38 6.46
CA VAL A 257 -29.85 -17.62 6.40
C VAL A 257 -30.17 -19.09 6.68
N TRP A 258 -31.28 -19.34 7.37
CA TRP A 258 -31.78 -20.70 7.63
C TRP A 258 -33.29 -20.77 7.37
N ASP A 259 -33.81 -22.00 7.21
CA ASP A 259 -35.23 -22.24 6.96
C ASP A 259 -36.08 -21.86 8.18
N GLY A 260 -37.21 -21.18 7.95
CA GLY A 260 -38.11 -20.69 9.00
C GLY A 260 -37.60 -19.44 9.74
N MET A 261 -36.60 -18.74 9.21
CA MET A 261 -36.04 -17.53 9.82
C MET A 261 -36.99 -16.32 9.67
N ASP A 262 -37.40 -15.72 10.79
CA ASP A 262 -38.25 -14.53 10.86
C ASP A 262 -37.41 -13.28 11.19
N ILE A 263 -37.49 -12.27 10.33
CA ILE A 263 -36.58 -11.13 10.27
C ILE A 263 -37.40 -9.84 10.35
N ARG A 264 -37.00 -8.94 11.26
CA ARG A 264 -37.49 -7.57 11.32
C ARG A 264 -36.36 -6.60 11.00
N THR A 265 -36.54 -5.81 9.96
CA THR A 265 -35.50 -4.88 9.48
C THR A 265 -35.64 -3.47 10.02
N ASP A 266 -36.77 -3.12 10.63
CA ASP A 266 -37.13 -1.73 10.93
C ASP A 266 -37.77 -1.53 12.32
N SER A 267 -37.59 -2.47 13.26
CA SER A 267 -38.08 -2.31 14.63
C SER A 267 -37.53 -1.03 15.29
N PRO A 268 -38.25 -0.41 16.25
CA PRO A 268 -37.75 0.78 16.95
C PRO A 268 -36.34 0.61 17.51
N GLN A 269 -36.06 -0.57 18.06
CA GLN A 269 -34.77 -0.88 18.66
C GLN A 269 -33.66 -1.14 17.61
N VAL A 270 -34.01 -1.67 16.43
CA VAL A 270 -33.08 -1.73 15.28
C VAL A 270 -32.71 -0.33 14.83
N ARG A 271 -33.68 0.58 14.71
CA ARG A 271 -33.44 1.98 14.33
C ARG A 271 -32.57 2.71 15.35
N GLU A 272 -32.86 2.54 16.65
CA GLU A 272 -32.06 3.13 17.73
C GLU A 272 -30.60 2.67 17.68
N GLN A 273 -30.37 1.37 17.50
CA GLN A 273 -29.01 0.83 17.45
C GLN A 273 -28.26 1.24 16.17
N LEU A 274 -28.95 1.33 15.03
CA LEU A 274 -28.37 1.89 13.81
C LEU A 274 -27.91 3.35 14.04
N MET A 275 -28.75 4.17 14.67
CA MET A 275 -28.43 5.56 14.95
C MET A 275 -27.27 5.70 15.94
N SER A 276 -27.24 4.86 16.98
CA SER A 276 -26.11 4.76 17.92
C SER A 276 -24.81 4.38 17.21
N ALA A 277 -24.83 3.36 16.35
CA ALA A 277 -23.67 2.95 15.58
C ALA A 277 -23.16 4.07 14.65
N ILE A 278 -24.06 4.81 14.00
CA ILE A 278 -23.70 5.96 13.17
C ILE A 278 -23.09 7.09 14.02
N ALA A 279 -23.68 7.38 15.18
CA ALA A 279 -23.17 8.40 16.09
C ALA A 279 -21.76 8.07 16.59
N ASP A 280 -21.49 6.81 16.93
CA ASP A 280 -20.17 6.34 17.34
C ASP A 280 -19.13 6.53 16.23
N LEU A 281 -19.49 6.19 14.98
CA LEU A 281 -18.60 6.40 13.82
C LEU A 281 -18.30 7.88 13.58
N ARG A 282 -19.31 8.76 13.67
CA ARG A 282 -19.13 10.21 13.56
C ARG A 282 -18.28 10.77 14.70
N LYS A 283 -18.49 10.29 15.94
CA LYS A 283 -17.71 10.70 17.12
C LYS A 283 -16.24 10.37 16.95
N LYS A 284 -15.91 9.16 16.46
CA LYS A 284 -14.53 8.78 16.13
C LYS A 284 -13.88 9.73 15.12
N GLN A 285 -14.60 10.09 14.05
CA GLN A 285 -14.10 11.00 13.03
C GLN A 285 -13.92 12.44 13.57
N LYS A 286 -14.89 12.96 14.35
CA LYS A 286 -14.83 14.29 14.96
C LYS A 286 -13.66 14.39 15.93
N ASN A 287 -13.48 13.39 16.80
CA ASN A 287 -12.36 13.36 17.75
C ASN A 287 -11.01 13.39 17.04
N ARG A 288 -10.82 12.58 15.99
CA ARG A 288 -9.58 12.57 15.19
C ARG A 288 -9.32 13.90 14.49
N SER A 289 -10.37 14.50 13.93
CA SER A 289 -10.28 15.82 13.28
C SER A 289 -9.97 16.93 14.29
N LEU A 290 -10.53 16.85 15.50
CA LEU A 290 -10.27 17.81 16.58
C LEU A 290 -8.85 17.69 17.10
N ILE A 291 -8.34 16.47 17.30
CA ILE A 291 -6.94 16.22 17.67
C ILE A 291 -5.99 16.84 16.63
N MET A 292 -6.30 16.69 15.34
CA MET A 292 -5.52 17.33 14.28
C MET A 292 -5.62 18.86 14.31
N LYS A 293 -6.81 19.44 14.59
CA LYS A 293 -6.97 20.90 14.74
C LYS A 293 -6.20 21.45 15.94
N ILE A 294 -6.21 20.74 17.06
CA ILE A 294 -5.45 21.08 18.26
C ILE A 294 -3.94 20.97 17.98
N ALA A 295 -3.51 19.91 17.30
CA ALA A 295 -2.14 19.76 16.81
C ALA A 295 -1.76 20.72 15.66
N GLY A 296 -2.76 21.38 15.06
CA GLY A 296 -2.66 22.15 13.83
C GLY A 296 -2.76 23.66 14.02
N ASN A 297 -2.65 24.20 15.24
CA ASN A 297 -2.65 25.65 15.49
C ASN A 297 -1.40 26.39 14.95
N TYR A 298 -0.75 25.85 13.91
CA TYR A 298 0.30 26.48 13.12
C TYR A 298 0.14 26.39 11.59
N ASP A 299 -1.07 26.19 11.03
CA ASP A 299 -1.31 26.70 9.67
C ASP A 299 -2.78 27.07 9.38
N LYS A 300 -3.16 28.30 9.73
CA LYS A 300 -4.39 28.92 9.26
C LYS A 300 -4.20 29.42 7.83
N ARG A 301 -4.21 28.52 6.84
CA ARG A 301 -4.51 28.86 5.43
C ARG A 301 -4.65 27.61 4.55
N GLY A 302 -5.84 27.03 4.56
CA GLY A 302 -6.28 26.21 3.44
C GLY A 302 -7.12 25.01 3.83
N ASP A 303 -8.37 25.21 4.25
CA ASP A 303 -9.49 24.37 3.77
C ASP A 303 -10.87 24.94 4.15
N LEU A 304 -11.20 26.15 3.67
CA LEU A 304 -12.57 26.70 3.79
C LEU A 304 -13.44 26.39 2.55
N SER A 305 -12.93 25.60 1.61
CA SER A 305 -13.64 25.24 0.37
C SER A 305 -14.28 23.85 0.40
N LEU A 306 -13.78 22.89 1.21
CA LEU A 306 -14.39 21.56 1.31
C LEU A 306 -15.72 21.52 2.09
N GLU A 307 -15.87 22.34 3.14
CA GLU A 307 -17.09 22.35 3.97
C GLU A 307 -18.34 22.83 3.20
N ARG A 308 -18.19 23.63 2.13
CA ARG A 308 -19.31 24.01 1.26
C ARG A 308 -19.68 22.94 0.25
N TYR A 309 -18.75 22.06 -0.15
CA TYR A 309 -18.98 21.06 -1.19
C TYR A 309 -19.39 19.67 -0.65
N ILE A 310 -18.97 19.29 0.57
CA ILE A 310 -19.42 18.03 1.20
C ILE A 310 -20.94 18.02 1.47
N LYS A 311 -21.59 19.19 1.47
CA LYS A 311 -23.05 19.32 1.60
C LYS A 311 -23.85 18.80 0.39
N LYS A 312 -23.25 18.40 -0.74
CA LYS A 312 -24.02 17.95 -1.92
C LYS A 312 -23.59 16.64 -2.60
N GLY A 313 -22.60 15.89 -2.12
CA GLY A 313 -22.33 14.58 -2.71
C GLY A 313 -21.14 13.86 -2.09
N GLU A 314 -21.25 12.54 -1.97
CA GLU A 314 -20.18 11.58 -1.61
C GLU A 314 -19.88 11.33 -0.12
N SER A 315 -20.63 11.92 0.81
CA SER A 315 -20.67 11.47 2.20
C SER A 315 -22.04 10.85 2.52
N ARG A 316 -22.11 9.52 2.61
CA ARG A 316 -23.33 8.80 3.06
C ARG A 316 -23.64 8.99 4.55
N LEU A 317 -22.84 9.77 5.27
CA LEU A 317 -23.01 10.03 6.71
C LEU A 317 -23.81 11.30 7.00
N GLN A 318 -24.53 11.92 6.05
CA GLN A 318 -25.31 13.14 6.32
C GLN A 318 -26.73 13.11 5.74
N SER A 319 -27.59 12.26 6.29
CA SER A 319 -29.05 12.39 6.16
C SER A 319 -29.73 12.21 7.52
N SER A 320 -29.55 13.18 8.43
CA SER A 320 -30.35 13.26 9.66
C SER A 320 -30.19 14.66 10.28
N LYS A 321 -31.21 15.52 10.17
CA LYS A 321 -31.30 16.84 10.80
C LYS A 321 -31.52 16.70 12.31
N TYR A 322 -30.50 16.71 13.17
CA TYR A 322 -30.67 17.01 14.60
C TYR A 322 -29.39 17.63 15.20
N GLN A 323 -29.53 18.80 15.84
CA GLN A 323 -28.49 19.50 16.60
C GLN A 323 -28.40 18.88 18.01
N ILE A 324 -27.18 18.60 18.49
CA ILE A 324 -26.92 18.25 19.89
C ILE A 324 -25.80 19.17 20.40
N SER A 325 -26.05 19.76 21.56
CA SER A 325 -25.27 20.79 22.25
C SER A 325 -23.86 20.35 22.66
N GLU A 326 -22.91 21.26 22.51
CA GLU A 326 -21.52 21.13 22.94
C GLU A 326 -21.38 21.40 24.44
N LYS A 327 -20.77 20.46 25.18
CA LYS A 327 -20.03 20.76 26.41
C LYS A 327 -19.01 19.66 26.71
N VAL A 328 -17.96 20.10 27.41
CA VAL A 328 -16.91 19.37 28.13
C VAL A 328 -15.58 19.15 27.38
N PHE A 329 -14.55 19.91 27.77
CA PHE A 329 -13.26 19.42 28.28
C PHE A 329 -12.64 20.52 29.18
N ASP A 330 -12.16 20.13 30.38
CA ASP A 330 -11.55 20.99 31.43
C ASP A 330 -10.03 21.23 31.22
N ASP A 331 -9.54 22.29 31.88
CA ASP A 331 -8.34 23.11 31.57
C ASP A 331 -6.95 22.61 32.03
N GLU A 332 -6.74 21.35 32.44
CA GLU A 332 -5.44 20.92 33.03
C GLU A 332 -4.46 20.13 32.11
N THR A 333 -4.60 20.18 30.78
CA THR A 333 -3.79 19.33 29.86
C THR A 333 -2.87 20.07 28.88
N ASP A 334 -2.53 21.33 29.12
CA ASP A 334 -1.82 22.15 28.12
C ASP A 334 -0.31 21.84 27.96
N SER A 335 0.43 21.47 29.01
CA SER A 335 1.91 21.34 28.88
C SER A 335 2.40 20.03 28.28
N MET A 336 1.59 18.96 28.35
CA MET A 336 1.90 17.66 27.71
C MET A 336 1.50 17.64 26.23
N LEU A 337 0.54 18.47 25.83
CA LEU A 337 0.04 18.57 24.46
C LEU A 337 1.11 19.18 23.53
N ASP A 338 1.78 20.25 23.96
CA ASP A 338 2.75 20.97 23.11
C ASP A 338 3.96 20.10 22.68
N LEU A 339 4.41 19.18 23.54
CA LEU A 339 5.49 18.22 23.19
C LEU A 339 5.02 17.05 22.31
N LEU A 340 3.72 16.73 22.34
CA LEU A 340 3.09 15.70 21.51
C LEU A 340 2.74 16.22 20.11
N ILE A 341 2.37 17.50 20.00
CA ILE A 341 1.89 18.12 18.76
C ILE A 341 2.97 18.18 17.67
N ASP A 342 4.22 18.48 18.04
CA ASP A 342 5.33 18.60 17.07
C ASP A 342 5.83 17.25 16.53
N ARG A 343 5.60 16.14 17.27
CA ARG A 343 5.91 14.77 16.83
C ARG A 343 4.80 14.10 16.00
N VAL A 344 3.58 14.64 16.02
CA VAL A 344 2.37 13.92 15.58
C VAL A 344 1.71 14.54 14.32
N SER A 345 1.94 15.82 14.01
CA SER A 345 1.32 16.48 12.85
C SER A 345 1.59 15.78 11.49
N ASN A 346 2.81 15.27 11.27
CA ASN A 346 3.19 14.49 10.08
C ASN A 346 2.67 13.03 10.09
N ARG A 347 2.00 12.58 11.15
CA ARG A 347 1.48 11.20 11.28
C ARG A 347 0.02 11.05 10.88
N PHE A 348 -0.73 12.15 10.71
CA PHE A 348 -2.16 12.09 10.37
C PHE A 348 -2.44 11.98 8.88
N ILE A 349 -1.55 12.51 8.03
CA ILE A 349 -1.65 12.38 6.58
C ILE A 349 -0.32 11.85 6.04
N ASP A 350 -0.33 10.64 5.50
CA ASP A 350 0.81 10.03 4.83
C ASP A 350 0.67 10.13 3.31
N GLN A 351 1.59 10.85 2.66
CA GLN A 351 1.67 10.99 1.20
C GLN A 351 2.97 10.40 0.62
N THR A 352 3.76 9.69 1.43
CA THR A 352 5.12 9.24 1.08
C THR A 352 5.17 8.22 -0.06
N ASN A 353 4.07 7.51 -0.31
CA ASN A 353 3.98 6.50 -1.38
C ASN A 353 3.91 7.13 -2.80
N LEU A 354 3.61 8.42 -2.93
CA LEU A 354 3.50 9.19 -4.18
C LEU A 354 2.42 8.73 -5.18
N ALA A 355 1.74 7.61 -4.93
CA ALA A 355 0.60 7.14 -5.71
C ALA A 355 -0.70 7.08 -4.90
N ILE A 356 -0.59 6.77 -3.60
CA ILE A 356 -1.70 6.66 -2.64
C ILE A 356 -1.36 7.54 -1.43
N GLN A 357 -2.37 8.18 -0.85
CA GLN A 357 -2.29 8.85 0.43
C GLN A 357 -3.23 8.23 1.46
N VAL A 358 -2.84 8.33 2.73
CA VAL A 358 -3.64 7.92 3.88
C VAL A 358 -3.89 9.14 4.76
N ASP A 359 -5.15 9.58 4.79
CA ASP A 359 -5.66 10.58 5.72
C ASP A 359 -6.38 9.87 6.88
N HIS A 360 -5.66 9.73 7.98
CA HIS A 360 -6.14 9.03 9.15
C HIS A 360 -7.29 9.77 9.86
N THR A 361 -7.48 11.07 9.62
CA THR A 361 -8.59 11.83 10.23
C THR A 361 -9.94 11.41 9.68
N LYS A 362 -9.97 10.91 8.44
CA LYS A 362 -11.16 10.37 7.79
C LYS A 362 -11.38 8.89 8.07
N CYS A 363 -10.47 8.21 8.77
CA CYS A 363 -10.61 6.78 9.05
C CYS A 363 -11.75 6.52 10.03
N ILE A 364 -12.56 5.50 9.75
CA ILE A 364 -13.70 5.07 10.58
C ILE A 364 -13.53 3.66 11.16
N ASP A 365 -12.32 3.09 11.09
CA ASP A 365 -11.97 1.77 11.64
C ASP A 365 -12.81 0.61 11.07
N CYS A 366 -13.24 0.73 9.82
CA CYS A 366 -14.06 -0.29 9.15
C CYS A 366 -13.29 -1.53 8.69
N THR A 367 -11.96 -1.52 8.82
CA THR A 367 -11.00 -2.59 8.46
C THR A 367 -11.03 -3.11 7.01
N ARG A 368 -11.87 -2.57 6.12
CA ARG A 368 -11.91 -2.92 4.68
C ARG A 368 -10.55 -2.82 4.00
N CYS A 369 -9.78 -1.77 4.31
CA CYS A 369 -8.43 -1.57 3.77
C CYS A 369 -7.42 -2.65 4.24
N VAL A 370 -7.53 -3.11 5.49
CA VAL A 370 -6.72 -4.20 6.04
C VAL A 370 -7.10 -5.51 5.35
N ASN A 371 -8.40 -5.83 5.31
CA ASN A 371 -8.91 -7.05 4.71
C ASN A 371 -8.56 -7.17 3.23
N VAL A 372 -8.72 -6.10 2.44
CA VAL A 372 -8.35 -6.15 1.02
C VAL A 372 -6.84 -6.28 0.81
N CYS A 373 -6.03 -5.63 1.64
CA CYS A 373 -4.58 -5.69 1.54
C CYS A 373 -4.01 -7.07 1.94
N SER A 374 -4.58 -7.68 2.97
CA SER A 374 -4.18 -9.00 3.47
C SER A 374 -4.82 -10.14 2.69
N ASN A 375 -6.15 -10.17 2.60
CA ASN A 375 -6.88 -11.35 2.11
C ASN A 375 -6.96 -11.43 0.60
N LEU A 376 -6.98 -10.29 -0.09
CA LEU A 376 -7.12 -10.22 -1.55
C LEU A 376 -5.77 -9.96 -2.24
N GLN A 377 -4.94 -9.09 -1.67
CA GLN A 377 -3.62 -8.78 -2.22
C GLN A 377 -2.47 -9.60 -1.61
N GLY A 378 -2.57 -10.13 -0.39
CA GLY A 378 -1.46 -10.87 0.25
C GLY A 378 -0.31 -10.00 0.78
N MET A 379 -0.42 -8.67 0.70
CA MET A 379 0.69 -7.75 0.98
C MET A 379 0.85 -7.42 2.47
N ASN A 380 -0.22 -7.55 3.26
CA ASN A 380 -0.20 -7.36 4.72
C ASN A 380 0.44 -6.04 5.19
N VAL A 381 0.26 -4.96 4.43
CA VAL A 381 0.86 -3.63 4.68
C VAL A 381 0.27 -2.96 5.91
N TYR A 382 -1.03 -3.17 6.14
CA TYR A 382 -1.77 -2.57 7.22
C TYR A 382 -2.01 -3.56 8.37
N SER A 383 -2.13 -3.05 9.59
CA SER A 383 -2.55 -3.81 10.78
C SER A 383 -3.59 -3.02 11.59
N THR A 384 -4.34 -3.74 12.44
CA THR A 384 -5.17 -3.16 13.49
C THR A 384 -4.46 -3.34 14.82
N THR A 385 -4.09 -2.27 15.51
CA THR A 385 -3.56 -2.35 16.89
C THR A 385 -4.65 -2.01 17.91
N SER A 386 -4.71 -2.78 18.99
CA SER A 386 -5.45 -2.47 20.22
C SER A 386 -4.47 -2.57 21.39
N THR A 387 -3.68 -1.53 21.62
CA THR A 387 -2.67 -1.50 22.69
C THR A 387 -2.96 -0.38 23.68
N SER A 388 -3.50 -0.77 24.84
CA SER A 388 -3.55 -0.07 26.14
C SER A 388 -4.07 1.39 26.26
N VAL A 389 -4.57 1.69 27.46
CA VAL A 389 -5.76 2.52 27.72
C VAL A 389 -5.52 4.04 27.82
N TYR A 390 -4.29 4.56 27.70
CA TYR A 390 -4.07 5.99 28.04
C TYR A 390 -3.34 6.87 27.02
N VAL A 391 -2.77 6.32 25.94
CA VAL A 391 -2.06 7.14 24.93
C VAL A 391 -2.57 6.91 23.50
N ASP A 392 -3.15 5.73 23.24
CA ASP A 392 -3.59 5.32 21.90
C ASP A 392 -5.01 5.79 21.51
N SER A 393 -5.77 6.41 22.43
CA SER A 393 -7.05 7.08 22.10
C SER A 393 -6.88 8.19 21.05
N LEU A 394 -5.64 8.68 20.90
CA LEU A 394 -5.26 9.74 19.98
C LEU A 394 -4.74 9.21 18.63
N MET A 395 -4.40 7.92 18.52
CA MET A 395 -3.80 7.33 17.32
C MET A 395 -4.81 6.59 16.44
N PRO A 396 -4.64 6.59 15.11
CA PRO A 396 -5.53 5.87 14.19
C PRO A 396 -5.45 4.35 14.41
N SER A 397 -6.58 3.63 14.33
CA SER A 397 -6.55 2.14 14.41
C SER A 397 -5.87 1.48 13.21
N LEU A 398 -5.76 2.22 12.10
CA LEU A 398 -5.08 1.83 10.89
C LEU A 398 -3.62 2.23 11.02
N ASN A 399 -2.74 1.25 11.22
CA ASN A 399 -1.30 1.45 11.21
C ASN A 399 -0.68 0.76 9.99
N THR A 400 0.30 1.42 9.37
CA THR A 400 1.25 0.77 8.48
C THR A 400 2.23 -0.04 9.33
N LYS A 401 2.69 -1.20 8.84
CA LYS A 401 3.74 -1.99 9.51
C LYS A 401 5.14 -1.34 9.44
N GLY A 402 5.21 -0.08 9.03
CA GLY A 402 6.36 0.84 9.06
C GLY A 402 5.85 2.24 9.41
N GLU A 403 6.73 3.20 9.72
CA GLU A 403 6.28 4.54 10.10
C GLU A 403 5.57 5.26 8.94
N PHE A 404 6.01 4.99 7.70
CA PHE A 404 5.39 5.52 6.48
C PHE A 404 5.10 4.43 5.43
N LEU A 405 4.09 4.63 4.59
CA LEU A 405 3.70 3.69 3.53
C LEU A 405 4.84 3.45 2.53
N SER A 406 5.71 4.42 2.29
CA SER A 406 6.91 4.26 1.45
C SER A 406 7.91 3.23 1.98
N GLU A 407 7.97 3.03 3.29
CA GLU A 407 8.89 2.13 3.98
C GLU A 407 8.36 0.69 4.03
N THR A 408 7.14 0.47 3.55
CA THR A 408 6.50 -0.84 3.55
C THR A 408 6.69 -1.58 2.22
N MET A 409 6.27 -2.84 2.21
CA MET A 409 6.15 -3.64 0.98
C MET A 409 5.02 -3.20 0.05
N CYS A 410 4.32 -2.09 0.32
CA CYS A 410 3.26 -1.59 -0.55
C CYS A 410 3.69 -1.50 -2.02
N ILE A 411 2.90 -2.15 -2.88
CA ILE A 411 3.07 -2.16 -4.35
C ILE A 411 2.25 -1.07 -5.05
N SER A 412 1.60 -0.19 -4.28
CA SER A 412 0.83 0.97 -4.75
C SER A 412 -0.38 0.62 -5.63
N CYS A 413 -0.91 -0.61 -5.56
CA CYS A 413 -1.99 -1.10 -6.42
C CYS A 413 -3.34 -0.38 -6.19
N GLY A 414 -3.52 0.27 -5.04
CA GLY A 414 -4.69 1.11 -4.74
C GLY A 414 -5.94 0.36 -4.36
N GLN A 415 -5.89 -0.96 -4.15
CA GLN A 415 -7.05 -1.73 -3.70
C GLN A 415 -7.59 -1.20 -2.35
N CYS A 416 -6.72 -0.80 -1.43
CA CYS A 416 -7.14 -0.15 -0.18
C CYS A 416 -7.91 1.17 -0.40
N SER A 417 -7.56 1.95 -1.43
CA SER A 417 -8.27 3.18 -1.81
C SER A 417 -9.63 2.90 -2.45
N LEU A 418 -9.70 1.90 -3.35
CA LEU A 418 -10.92 1.49 -4.02
C LEU A 418 -11.99 1.01 -3.04
N TYR A 419 -11.58 0.29 -1.99
CA TYR A 419 -12.48 -0.26 -0.99
C TYR A 419 -12.63 0.63 0.26
N CYS A 420 -12.06 1.83 0.31
CA CYS A 420 -12.22 2.74 1.45
C CYS A 420 -13.57 3.47 1.38
N PRO A 421 -14.50 3.28 2.35
CA PRO A 421 -15.81 3.92 2.30
C PRO A 421 -15.80 5.40 2.71
N SER A 422 -14.79 5.85 3.48
CA SER A 422 -14.75 7.21 4.04
C SER A 422 -13.81 8.16 3.32
N GLY A 423 -13.05 7.68 2.32
CA GLY A 423 -12.00 8.47 1.69
C GLY A 423 -10.76 8.69 2.54
N ALA A 424 -10.58 7.91 3.62
CA ALA A 424 -9.35 7.88 4.40
C ALA A 424 -8.13 7.43 3.60
N ILE A 425 -8.34 6.58 2.59
CA ILE A 425 -7.28 6.22 1.65
C ILE A 425 -7.73 6.66 0.27
N THR A 426 -6.92 7.47 -0.38
CA THR A 426 -7.19 8.02 -1.72
C THR A 426 -5.93 7.95 -2.58
N GLU A 427 -6.10 8.10 -3.88
CA GLU A 427 -4.99 8.42 -4.78
C GLU A 427 -4.39 9.79 -4.43
N ILE A 428 -3.11 10.00 -4.74
CA ILE A 428 -2.54 11.35 -4.74
C ILE A 428 -3.20 12.15 -5.87
N ASP A 429 -3.86 13.25 -5.52
CA ASP A 429 -4.59 14.09 -6.46
C ASP A 429 -3.63 14.96 -7.27
N HIS A 430 -3.70 14.85 -8.60
CA HIS A 430 -2.91 15.62 -9.56
C HIS A 430 -3.74 16.67 -10.32
N THR A 431 -5.03 16.81 -10.01
CA THR A 431 -5.94 17.71 -10.74
C THR A 431 -5.55 19.18 -10.61
N GLU A 432 -5.21 19.65 -9.40
CA GLU A 432 -4.79 21.04 -9.18
C GLU A 432 -3.52 21.39 -9.97
N LYS A 433 -2.53 20.50 -9.94
CA LYS A 433 -1.29 20.65 -10.72
C LYS A 433 -1.60 20.77 -12.21
N LEU A 434 -2.48 19.94 -12.73
CA LEU A 434 -2.89 19.98 -14.13
C LEU A 434 -3.62 21.30 -14.46
N GLU A 435 -4.55 21.74 -13.62
CA GLU A 435 -5.28 23.00 -13.83
C GLU A 435 -4.35 24.20 -13.89
N VAL A 436 -3.32 24.26 -13.03
CA VAL A 436 -2.29 25.30 -13.08
C VAL A 436 -1.56 25.30 -14.42
N ILE A 437 -1.12 24.12 -14.89
CA ILE A 437 -0.43 23.98 -16.18
C ILE A 437 -1.34 24.40 -17.35
N MET A 438 -2.58 23.91 -17.40
CA MET A 438 -3.55 24.27 -18.43
C MET A 438 -3.84 25.77 -18.48
N LYS A 439 -3.94 26.44 -17.32
CA LYS A 439 -4.17 27.89 -17.24
C LYS A 439 -3.03 28.71 -17.82
N THR A 440 -1.79 28.21 -17.80
CA THR A 440 -0.65 28.96 -18.37
C THR A 440 -0.75 29.12 -19.89
N LYS A 441 -1.45 28.21 -20.58
CA LYS A 441 -1.51 28.13 -22.05
C LYS A 441 -0.13 28.07 -22.76
N LYS A 442 0.94 27.76 -22.02
CA LYS A 442 2.33 27.71 -22.55
C LYS A 442 2.71 26.36 -23.15
N LYS A 443 1.95 25.31 -22.85
CA LYS A 443 2.24 23.92 -23.24
C LYS A 443 1.08 23.36 -24.03
N LEU A 444 1.39 22.52 -25.01
CA LEU A 444 0.41 21.66 -25.66
C LEU A 444 0.07 20.51 -24.71
N VAL A 445 -1.11 20.55 -24.11
CA VAL A 445 -1.55 19.53 -23.14
C VAL A 445 -2.28 18.42 -23.89
N ILE A 446 -1.65 17.24 -23.95
CA ILE A 446 -2.17 16.05 -24.63
C ILE A 446 -2.64 15.05 -23.59
N VAL A 447 -3.77 14.38 -23.82
CA VAL A 447 -4.26 13.30 -22.95
C VAL A 447 -4.45 12.00 -23.71
N GLY A 448 -4.05 10.89 -23.08
CA GLY A 448 -4.42 9.53 -23.48
C GLY A 448 -5.29 8.86 -22.42
N ILE A 449 -6.42 8.26 -22.80
CA ILE A 449 -7.29 7.49 -21.88
C ILE A 449 -7.10 5.98 -22.04
N ALA A 450 -7.07 5.25 -20.93
CA ALA A 450 -6.88 3.80 -20.90
C ALA A 450 -8.17 3.00 -21.19
N PRO A 451 -8.05 1.74 -21.65
CA PRO A 451 -9.17 0.84 -21.96
C PRO A 451 -10.25 0.76 -20.87
N SER A 452 -9.85 0.50 -19.63
CA SER A 452 -10.80 0.34 -18.52
C SER A 452 -11.31 1.68 -17.98
N SER A 453 -10.59 2.78 -18.23
CA SER A 453 -10.96 4.11 -17.75
C SER A 453 -12.17 4.66 -18.51
N ARG A 454 -12.18 4.52 -19.84
CA ARG A 454 -13.32 4.92 -20.66
C ARG A 454 -14.57 4.07 -20.42
N LEU A 455 -14.41 2.81 -20.01
CA LEU A 455 -15.53 1.94 -19.67
C LEU A 455 -16.19 2.29 -18.33
N SER A 456 -15.41 2.74 -17.36
CA SER A 456 -15.90 2.96 -15.99
C SER A 456 -16.22 4.41 -15.68
N LEU A 457 -15.72 5.37 -16.46
CA LEU A 457 -15.88 6.81 -16.17
C LEU A 457 -17.35 7.22 -16.00
N ALA A 458 -18.23 6.67 -16.84
CA ALA A 458 -19.67 6.91 -16.79
C ALA A 458 -20.31 6.51 -15.44
N GLU A 459 -19.74 5.53 -14.73
CA GLU A 459 -20.28 5.06 -13.45
C GLU A 459 -20.23 6.15 -12.36
N ILE A 460 -19.28 7.09 -12.44
CA ILE A 460 -19.21 8.23 -11.51
C ILE A 460 -20.46 9.10 -11.63
N PHE A 461 -21.02 9.20 -12.83
CA PHE A 461 -22.21 9.99 -13.13
C PHE A 461 -23.50 9.17 -12.99
N LYS A 462 -23.45 8.04 -12.28
CA LYS A 462 -24.58 7.13 -12.00
C LYS A 462 -25.21 6.49 -13.23
N LEU A 463 -24.53 6.49 -14.37
CA LEU A 463 -24.95 5.66 -15.51
C LEU A 463 -24.77 4.17 -15.15
N THR A 464 -25.52 3.32 -15.84
CA THR A 464 -25.47 1.86 -15.65
C THR A 464 -24.04 1.35 -15.85
N PRO A 465 -23.46 0.63 -14.87
CA PRO A 465 -22.13 0.07 -15.04
C PRO A 465 -22.03 -0.85 -16.25
N GLY A 466 -20.94 -0.71 -17.00
CA GLY A 466 -20.74 -1.43 -18.26
C GLY A 466 -21.27 -0.72 -19.51
N SER A 467 -21.88 0.45 -19.37
CA SER A 467 -22.26 1.28 -20.52
C SER A 467 -21.05 1.62 -21.41
N LEU A 468 -21.22 1.52 -22.74
CA LEU A 468 -20.15 1.79 -23.70
C LEU A 468 -20.13 3.27 -24.09
N THR A 469 -19.36 4.08 -23.38
CA THR A 469 -19.38 5.56 -23.49
C THR A 469 -18.10 6.13 -24.11
N THR A 470 -17.55 5.42 -25.09
CA THR A 470 -16.20 5.72 -25.63
C THR A 470 -16.13 7.09 -26.30
N GLY A 471 -17.09 7.45 -27.16
CA GLY A 471 -17.08 8.75 -27.83
C GLY A 471 -17.39 9.90 -26.88
N GLN A 472 -18.31 9.69 -25.94
CA GLN A 472 -18.60 10.64 -24.86
C GLN A 472 -17.36 10.95 -24.02
N CYS A 473 -16.50 9.96 -23.75
CA CYS A 473 -15.22 10.19 -23.06
C CYS A 473 -14.28 11.10 -23.87
N ALA A 474 -14.20 10.91 -25.19
CA ALA A 474 -13.38 11.75 -26.05
C ALA A 474 -13.91 13.20 -26.12
N HIS A 475 -15.24 13.36 -26.17
CA HIS A 475 -15.89 14.67 -26.10
C HIS A 475 -15.62 15.36 -24.75
N LEU A 476 -15.82 14.63 -23.65
CA LEU A 476 -15.61 15.12 -22.29
C LEU A 476 -14.19 15.65 -22.09
N LEU A 477 -13.17 14.91 -22.51
CA LEU A 477 -11.78 15.33 -22.34
C LEU A 477 -11.47 16.63 -23.12
N ARG A 478 -12.10 16.84 -24.29
CA ARG A 478 -11.98 18.13 -25.00
C ARG A 478 -12.64 19.27 -24.22
N LEU A 479 -13.82 19.05 -23.63
CA LEU A 479 -14.48 20.02 -22.75
C LEU A 479 -13.67 20.30 -21.47
N LEU A 480 -12.87 19.34 -21.01
CA LEU A 480 -11.90 19.54 -19.93
C LEU A 480 -10.70 20.42 -20.34
N GLY A 481 -10.58 20.81 -21.61
CA GLY A 481 -9.59 21.76 -22.11
C GLY A 481 -8.28 21.13 -22.56
N PHE A 482 -8.25 19.81 -22.79
CA PHE A 482 -7.10 19.16 -23.42
C PHE A 482 -7.02 19.55 -24.90
N ASN A 483 -5.81 19.83 -25.40
CA ASN A 483 -5.60 20.29 -26.79
C ASN A 483 -5.68 19.13 -27.80
N ARG A 484 -5.28 17.93 -27.37
CA ARG A 484 -5.39 16.67 -28.12
C ARG A 484 -5.84 15.55 -27.19
N VAL A 485 -6.74 14.72 -27.68
CA VAL A 485 -7.34 13.60 -26.96
C VAL A 485 -7.13 12.32 -27.78
N PHE A 486 -6.27 11.44 -27.27
CA PHE A 486 -5.88 10.18 -27.90
C PHE A 486 -6.32 8.98 -27.05
N ASP A 487 -6.14 7.80 -27.63
CA ASP A 487 -6.43 6.53 -26.96
C ASP A 487 -5.13 5.77 -26.65
N VAL A 488 -4.94 5.38 -25.39
CA VAL A 488 -3.79 4.56 -24.98
C VAL A 488 -3.89 3.15 -25.59
N GLN A 489 -5.06 2.74 -26.08
CA GLN A 489 -5.21 1.50 -26.83
C GLN A 489 -4.36 1.45 -28.09
N PHE A 490 -4.08 2.58 -28.74
CA PHE A 490 -3.16 2.62 -29.88
C PHE A 490 -1.79 2.04 -29.49
N THR A 491 -1.27 2.40 -28.31
CA THR A 491 0.00 1.85 -27.83
C THR A 491 -0.12 0.52 -27.10
N ALA A 492 -1.34 0.06 -26.78
CA ALA A 492 -1.58 -1.33 -26.40
C ALA A 492 -1.44 -2.26 -27.60
N ASP A 493 -1.96 -1.87 -28.77
CA ASP A 493 -1.69 -2.60 -30.03
C ASP A 493 -0.18 -2.65 -30.31
N LEU A 494 0.53 -1.53 -30.10
CA LEU A 494 1.99 -1.47 -30.24
C LEU A 494 2.72 -2.37 -29.23
N THR A 495 2.27 -2.41 -27.98
CA THR A 495 2.84 -3.30 -26.96
C THR A 495 2.73 -4.76 -27.38
N ILE A 496 1.62 -5.15 -27.99
CA ILE A 496 1.41 -6.52 -28.47
C ILE A 496 2.30 -6.87 -29.65
N MET A 497 2.54 -5.93 -30.56
CA MET A 497 3.50 -6.15 -31.65
C MET A 497 4.90 -6.41 -31.10
N GLU A 498 5.36 -5.62 -30.13
CA GLU A 498 6.68 -5.80 -29.52
C GLU A 498 6.76 -7.06 -28.64
N GLU A 499 5.76 -7.30 -27.77
CA GLU A 499 5.75 -8.41 -26.82
C GLU A 499 5.52 -9.75 -27.52
N GLY A 500 4.73 -9.78 -28.59
CA GLY A 500 4.59 -10.93 -29.48
C GLY A 500 5.90 -11.27 -30.20
N THR A 501 6.61 -10.26 -30.73
CA THR A 501 7.94 -10.47 -31.34
C THR A 501 8.99 -10.90 -30.31
N GLU A 502 9.00 -10.33 -29.10
CA GLU A 502 9.90 -10.73 -28.02
C GLU A 502 9.65 -12.18 -27.59
N LEU A 503 8.38 -12.60 -27.48
CA LEU A 503 8.05 -14.00 -27.21
C LEU A 503 8.62 -14.92 -28.28
N LEU A 504 8.40 -14.60 -29.56
CA LEU A 504 8.95 -15.37 -30.68
C LEU A 504 10.48 -15.43 -30.66
N HIS A 505 11.14 -14.33 -30.30
CA HIS A 505 12.59 -14.32 -30.14
C HIS A 505 13.03 -15.29 -29.04
N ARG A 506 12.43 -15.21 -27.86
CA ARG A 506 12.81 -16.03 -26.70
C ARG A 506 12.55 -17.53 -26.86
N ILE A 507 11.48 -17.92 -27.58
CA ILE A 507 11.18 -19.34 -27.80
C ILE A 507 12.07 -19.99 -28.87
N ASN A 508 12.64 -19.19 -29.78
CA ASN A 508 13.48 -19.67 -30.88
C ASN A 508 14.98 -19.61 -30.54
N ASP A 509 15.39 -18.81 -29.56
CA ASP A 509 16.78 -18.75 -29.09
C ASP A 509 16.98 -19.62 -27.83
N PRO A 510 17.80 -20.69 -27.89
CA PRO A 510 18.04 -21.56 -26.74
C PRO A 510 18.77 -20.88 -25.57
N ASN A 511 19.41 -19.72 -25.80
CA ASN A 511 20.07 -18.94 -24.75
C ASN A 511 19.14 -17.94 -24.06
N SER A 512 17.93 -17.77 -24.58
CA SER A 512 16.95 -16.84 -24.03
C SER A 512 16.28 -17.41 -22.77
N ILE A 513 15.87 -16.49 -21.89
CA ILE A 513 15.32 -16.84 -20.58
C ILE A 513 13.79 -17.01 -20.68
N LEU A 514 13.32 -18.21 -20.36
CA LEU A 514 11.91 -18.60 -20.21
C LEU A 514 11.59 -19.06 -18.79
N PRO A 515 10.33 -18.93 -18.31
CA PRO A 515 9.20 -18.27 -18.97
C PRO A 515 9.41 -16.77 -19.13
N MET A 516 8.74 -16.16 -20.10
CA MET A 516 8.59 -14.71 -20.19
C MET A 516 7.40 -14.24 -19.35
N PHE A 517 7.57 -13.22 -18.51
CA PHE A 517 6.48 -12.58 -17.78
C PHE A 517 6.12 -11.24 -18.41
N THR A 518 4.83 -10.93 -18.52
CA THR A 518 4.37 -9.61 -18.96
C THR A 518 4.84 -8.50 -18.01
N SER A 519 5.07 -7.30 -18.54
CA SER A 519 5.66 -6.18 -17.78
C SER A 519 4.74 -4.94 -17.62
N CYS A 520 3.55 -4.97 -18.22
CA CYS A 520 2.68 -3.79 -18.35
C CYS A 520 2.00 -3.32 -17.03
N CYS A 521 1.91 -4.21 -16.02
CA CYS A 521 1.28 -3.94 -14.73
C CYS A 521 2.30 -3.40 -13.70
N PRO A 522 2.28 -2.10 -13.34
CA PRO A 522 3.26 -1.52 -12.42
C PRO A 522 3.15 -2.06 -10.99
N GLY A 523 1.98 -2.54 -10.56
CA GLY A 523 1.84 -3.21 -9.28
C GLY A 523 2.61 -4.53 -9.22
N TRP A 524 2.65 -5.26 -10.35
CA TRP A 524 3.46 -6.46 -10.51
C TRP A 524 4.95 -6.13 -10.56
N ILE A 525 5.36 -5.14 -11.35
CA ILE A 525 6.77 -4.71 -11.37
C ILE A 525 7.25 -4.28 -9.98
N ASN A 526 6.45 -3.48 -9.25
CA ASN A 526 6.78 -3.08 -7.89
C ASN A 526 6.93 -4.29 -6.93
N LEU A 527 6.18 -5.37 -7.16
CA LEU A 527 6.28 -6.60 -6.37
C LEU A 527 7.57 -7.36 -6.70
N VAL A 528 7.91 -7.49 -7.99
CA VAL A 528 9.16 -8.12 -8.46
C VAL A 528 10.37 -7.40 -7.89
N GLU A 529 10.46 -6.08 -8.07
CA GLU A 529 11.63 -5.32 -7.62
C GLU A 529 11.81 -5.34 -6.11
N LYS A 530 10.71 -5.46 -5.34
CA LYS A 530 10.77 -5.48 -3.87
C LYS A 530 10.97 -6.87 -3.27
N GLN A 531 10.36 -7.92 -3.85
CA GLN A 531 10.24 -9.23 -3.20
C GLN A 531 10.72 -10.40 -4.07
N TYR A 532 10.53 -10.36 -5.38
CA TYR A 532 10.83 -11.48 -6.28
C TYR A 532 11.88 -11.09 -7.33
N GLN A 533 13.01 -10.56 -6.88
CA GLN A 533 14.02 -9.93 -7.74
C GLN A 533 14.65 -10.91 -8.75
N ASN A 534 14.64 -12.21 -8.46
CA ASN A 534 15.08 -13.26 -9.37
C ASN A 534 14.23 -13.36 -10.65
N ILE A 535 13.02 -12.78 -10.67
CA ILE A 535 12.13 -12.77 -11.85
C ILE A 535 12.50 -11.65 -12.82
N ILE A 536 13.33 -10.66 -12.42
CA ILE A 536 13.68 -9.52 -13.27
C ILE A 536 14.16 -9.93 -14.69
N PRO A 537 15.05 -10.93 -14.86
CA PRO A 537 15.49 -11.36 -16.20
C PRO A 537 14.37 -11.99 -17.06
N HIS A 538 13.32 -12.49 -16.41
CA HIS A 538 12.18 -13.10 -17.08
C HIS A 538 11.13 -12.07 -17.54
N LEU A 539 11.18 -10.83 -17.06
CA LEU A 539 10.24 -9.79 -17.49
C LEU A 539 10.44 -9.46 -18.97
N SER A 540 9.32 -9.26 -19.68
CA SER A 540 9.33 -8.64 -21.00
C SER A 540 10.02 -7.27 -20.90
N SER A 541 10.88 -6.99 -21.87
CA SER A 541 11.56 -5.71 -22.00
C SER A 541 10.63 -4.61 -22.50
N CYS A 542 9.43 -4.95 -23.00
CA CYS A 542 8.46 -3.97 -23.46
C CYS A 542 8.08 -2.97 -22.35
N ARG A 543 8.01 -1.68 -22.70
CA ARG A 543 7.37 -0.66 -21.87
C ARG A 543 5.87 -0.93 -21.79
N SER A 544 5.22 -0.46 -20.74
CA SER A 544 3.76 -0.53 -20.68
C SER A 544 3.10 0.37 -21.73
N PRO A 545 1.82 0.13 -22.11
CA PRO A 545 1.11 1.00 -23.05
C PRO A 545 1.12 2.48 -22.67
N GLN A 546 1.10 2.79 -21.36
CA GLN A 546 1.22 4.17 -20.86
C GLN A 546 2.57 4.81 -21.23
N GLN A 547 3.68 4.08 -21.02
CA GLN A 547 5.00 4.63 -21.25
C GLN A 547 5.34 4.64 -22.74
N MET A 548 4.89 3.63 -23.49
CA MET A 548 4.91 3.69 -24.96
C MET A 548 4.12 4.90 -25.48
N PHE A 549 2.95 5.22 -24.90
CA PHE A 549 2.17 6.39 -25.29
C PHE A 549 2.96 7.69 -25.13
N GLY A 550 3.54 7.92 -23.95
CA GLY A 550 4.38 9.10 -23.70
C GLY A 550 5.59 9.17 -24.63
N SER A 551 6.26 8.04 -24.84
CA SER A 551 7.40 7.93 -25.76
C SER A 551 7.01 8.26 -27.20
N ILE A 552 5.94 7.69 -27.75
CA ILE A 552 5.47 8.00 -29.11
C ILE A 552 5.06 9.47 -29.22
N ILE A 553 4.38 10.03 -28.21
CA ILE A 553 3.95 11.44 -28.23
C ILE A 553 5.16 12.37 -28.31
N LYS A 554 6.17 12.17 -27.47
CA LYS A 554 7.31 13.08 -27.37
C LYS A 554 8.38 12.86 -28.42
N ASN A 555 8.39 11.71 -29.11
CA ASN A 555 9.43 11.39 -30.10
C ASN A 555 8.92 11.38 -31.54
N TYR A 556 7.77 10.76 -31.80
CA TYR A 556 7.20 10.65 -33.15
C TYR A 556 6.18 11.76 -33.42
N TYR A 557 5.18 11.90 -32.54
CA TYR A 557 4.09 12.85 -32.76
C TYR A 557 4.58 14.29 -32.70
N ALA A 558 5.45 14.63 -31.74
CA ALA A 558 6.10 15.94 -31.63
C ALA A 558 6.80 16.36 -32.93
N LYS A 559 7.59 15.45 -33.53
CA LYS A 559 8.25 15.68 -34.83
C LYS A 559 7.23 15.84 -35.95
N LYS A 560 6.19 15.00 -35.97
CA LYS A 560 5.13 15.04 -36.99
C LYS A 560 4.35 16.36 -37.01
N ILE A 561 4.16 17.00 -35.86
CA ILE A 561 3.46 18.30 -35.75
C ILE A 561 4.41 19.49 -35.64
N ASN A 562 5.72 19.26 -35.78
CA ASN A 562 6.76 20.28 -35.67
C ASN A 562 6.71 21.10 -34.36
N ILE A 563 6.63 20.41 -33.22
CA ILE A 563 6.67 21.02 -31.88
C ILE A 563 7.83 20.42 -31.08
N ASP A 564 8.55 21.28 -30.35
CA ASP A 564 9.61 20.84 -29.44
C ASP A 564 9.00 19.94 -28.34
N PRO A 565 9.52 18.72 -28.13
CA PRO A 565 9.01 17.81 -27.10
C PRO A 565 8.91 18.41 -25.70
N LYS A 566 9.76 19.41 -25.36
CA LYS A 566 9.70 20.11 -24.07
C LYS A 566 8.41 20.93 -23.91
N ASP A 567 7.77 21.30 -25.00
CA ASP A 567 6.55 22.12 -25.03
C ASP A 567 5.26 21.30 -25.05
N ILE A 568 5.39 19.97 -25.01
CA ILE A 568 4.29 19.04 -24.82
C ILE A 568 4.20 18.64 -23.34
N PHE A 569 2.99 18.71 -22.78
CA PHE A 569 2.66 18.16 -21.47
C PHE A 569 1.75 16.94 -21.66
N CYS A 570 2.33 15.74 -21.52
CA CYS A 570 1.66 14.46 -21.76
C CYS A 570 0.97 13.94 -20.50
N VAL A 571 -0.35 13.80 -20.57
CA VAL A 571 -1.22 13.33 -19.49
C VAL A 571 -1.83 11.99 -19.85
N THR A 572 -2.02 11.11 -18.86
CA THR A 572 -2.76 9.87 -19.05
C THR A 572 -3.86 9.70 -18.01
N VAL A 573 -4.98 9.08 -18.42
CA VAL A 573 -6.11 8.72 -17.55
C VAL A 573 -6.13 7.20 -17.40
N MET A 574 -5.91 6.72 -16.17
CA MET A 574 -5.66 5.31 -15.88
C MET A 574 -6.62 4.77 -14.81
N PRO A 575 -6.98 3.48 -14.84
CA PRO A 575 -7.77 2.84 -13.80
C PRO A 575 -6.91 2.44 -12.58
N CYS A 576 -5.69 2.96 -12.45
CA CYS A 576 -4.66 2.44 -11.56
C CYS A 576 -3.92 3.56 -10.85
N THR A 577 -3.66 3.39 -9.55
CA THR A 577 -2.82 4.31 -8.77
C THR A 577 -1.34 4.04 -8.97
N ALA A 578 -0.91 2.77 -9.10
CA ALA A 578 0.49 2.42 -9.30
C ALA A 578 1.08 3.01 -10.60
N LYS A 579 0.22 3.30 -11.59
CA LYS A 579 0.58 4.03 -12.80
C LYS A 579 1.16 5.40 -12.51
N LYS A 580 0.78 6.08 -11.41
CA LYS A 580 1.37 7.36 -10.95
C LYS A 580 2.84 7.23 -10.51
N LYS A 581 3.18 6.10 -9.88
CA LYS A 581 4.56 5.82 -9.46
C LYS A 581 5.43 5.36 -10.64
N GLU A 582 4.82 4.75 -11.66
CA GLU A 582 5.54 4.35 -12.88
C GLU A 582 6.23 5.54 -13.55
N LEU A 583 5.62 6.73 -13.61
CA LEU A 583 6.22 7.95 -14.19
C LEU A 583 7.51 8.41 -13.48
N LEU A 584 7.77 7.93 -12.27
CA LEU A 584 8.91 8.35 -11.45
C LEU A 584 10.15 7.50 -11.71
N ARG A 585 10.04 6.45 -12.53
CA ARG A 585 11.13 5.57 -12.90
C ARG A 585 12.07 6.28 -13.87
N GLU A 586 13.35 6.33 -13.52
CA GLU A 586 14.36 7.05 -14.31
C GLU A 586 14.58 6.42 -15.69
N GLN A 587 14.29 5.13 -15.87
CA GLN A 587 14.31 4.46 -17.17
C GLN A 587 13.24 4.96 -18.17
N PHE A 588 12.17 5.63 -17.72
CA PHE A 588 11.11 6.13 -18.60
C PHE A 588 11.33 7.57 -19.00
N ARG A 589 12.44 7.75 -19.68
CA ARG A 589 12.87 9.01 -20.27
C ARG A 589 13.29 8.80 -21.70
N ASN A 590 13.13 9.86 -22.48
CA ASN A 590 13.76 9.98 -23.77
C ASN A 590 15.29 9.89 -23.56
N PRO A 591 15.98 8.94 -24.22
CA PRO A 591 17.42 8.74 -24.06
C PRO A 591 18.26 9.92 -24.59
N GLU A 592 17.75 10.70 -25.55
CA GLU A 592 18.44 11.85 -26.15
C GLU A 592 18.22 13.14 -25.34
N THR A 593 16.98 13.39 -24.90
CA THR A 593 16.61 14.68 -24.27
C THR A 593 16.50 14.61 -22.74
N GLY A 594 16.46 13.40 -22.17
CA GLY A 594 16.23 13.19 -20.72
C GLY A 594 14.80 13.52 -20.25
N LEU A 595 13.91 13.96 -21.15
CA LEU A 595 12.51 14.25 -20.84
C LEU A 595 11.77 12.97 -20.46
N ARG A 596 10.92 13.03 -19.44
CA ARG A 596 10.05 11.91 -19.06
C ARG A 596 9.05 11.60 -20.17
N ASP A 597 8.72 10.33 -20.37
CA ASP A 597 7.73 9.93 -21.38
C ASP A 597 6.36 10.54 -21.08
N VAL A 598 5.87 10.34 -19.85
CA VAL A 598 4.58 10.88 -19.37
C VAL A 598 4.85 11.87 -18.23
N ASP A 599 4.16 13.01 -18.23
CA ASP A 599 4.35 14.07 -17.23
C ASP A 599 3.39 13.94 -16.04
N LEU A 600 2.18 13.44 -16.28
CA LEU A 600 1.13 13.36 -15.28
C LEU A 600 0.15 12.21 -15.53
N CYS A 601 -0.22 11.49 -14.48
CA CYS A 601 -1.26 10.46 -14.53
C CYS A 601 -2.43 10.85 -13.61
N LEU A 602 -3.62 10.87 -14.17
CA LEU A 602 -4.90 10.98 -13.50
C LEU A 602 -5.55 9.59 -13.38
N THR A 603 -6.28 9.38 -12.29
CA THR A 603 -7.22 8.28 -12.15
C THR A 603 -8.59 8.64 -12.70
N VAL A 604 -9.47 7.64 -12.85
CA VAL A 604 -10.87 7.87 -13.28
C VAL A 604 -11.61 8.78 -12.29
N ARG A 605 -11.34 8.61 -10.98
CA ARG A 605 -11.94 9.45 -9.93
C ARG A 605 -11.48 10.90 -9.98
N GLU A 606 -10.21 11.15 -10.30
CA GLU A 606 -9.68 12.51 -10.51
C GLU A 606 -10.37 13.20 -11.68
N VAL A 607 -10.55 12.51 -12.81
CA VAL A 607 -11.33 13.04 -13.93
C VAL A 607 -12.75 13.33 -13.47
N GLY A 608 -13.41 12.40 -12.78
CA GLY A 608 -14.75 12.61 -12.20
C GLY A 608 -14.87 13.89 -11.36
N ARG A 609 -13.86 14.18 -10.51
CA ARG A 609 -13.80 15.43 -9.74
C ARG A 609 -13.65 16.67 -10.62
N MET A 610 -12.83 16.61 -11.68
CA MET A 610 -12.70 17.71 -12.64
C MET A 610 -14.02 18.00 -13.36
N VAL A 611 -14.76 16.96 -13.75
CA VAL A 611 -16.08 17.09 -14.40
C VAL A 611 -17.09 17.71 -13.45
N ALA A 612 -17.20 17.17 -12.23
CA ALA A 612 -18.10 17.68 -11.21
C ALA A 612 -17.85 19.16 -10.89
N LYS A 613 -16.57 19.57 -10.81
CA LYS A 613 -16.17 20.97 -10.58
C LYS A 613 -16.60 21.92 -11.69
N ARG A 614 -16.80 21.42 -12.92
CA ARG A 614 -17.24 22.22 -14.07
C ARG A 614 -18.75 22.14 -14.34
N GLY A 615 -19.48 21.29 -13.61
CA GLY A 615 -20.92 21.11 -13.82
C GLY A 615 -21.28 20.58 -15.22
N ILE A 616 -20.43 19.71 -15.79
CA ILE A 616 -20.70 19.08 -17.09
C ILE A 616 -21.61 17.87 -16.88
N GLU A 617 -22.75 17.83 -17.57
CA GLU A 617 -23.68 16.70 -17.57
C GLU A 617 -23.22 15.62 -18.56
N PHE A 618 -22.66 14.51 -18.04
CA PHE A 618 -22.04 13.47 -18.88
C PHE A 618 -23.06 12.75 -19.77
N SER A 619 -24.30 12.54 -19.30
CA SER A 619 -25.34 11.83 -20.04
C SER A 619 -25.82 12.55 -21.30
N GLU A 620 -25.60 13.86 -21.39
CA GLU A 620 -26.01 14.69 -22.52
C GLU A 620 -24.90 14.85 -23.57
N LEU A 621 -23.71 14.28 -23.32
CA LEU A 621 -22.60 14.38 -24.25
C LEU A 621 -22.84 13.50 -25.47
N GLU A 622 -22.72 14.11 -26.64
CA GLU A 622 -22.64 13.41 -27.92
C GLU A 622 -21.33 12.62 -28.04
N ASP A 623 -21.37 11.52 -28.79
CA ASP A 623 -20.18 10.77 -29.16
C ASP A 623 -19.30 11.58 -30.12
N ARG A 624 -17.99 11.65 -29.82
CA ARG A 624 -16.98 12.21 -30.72
C ARG A 624 -15.80 11.25 -30.86
N GLU A 625 -15.12 11.29 -31.99
CA GLU A 625 -13.93 10.45 -32.21
C GLU A 625 -12.72 10.95 -31.40
N PHE A 626 -11.75 10.07 -31.17
CA PHE A 626 -10.41 10.47 -30.72
C PHE A 626 -9.61 11.09 -31.86
N ASP A 627 -8.60 11.90 -31.54
CA ASP A 627 -7.76 12.52 -32.55
C ASP A 627 -6.86 11.47 -33.23
N ASN A 628 -6.66 11.55 -34.55
CA ASN A 628 -5.77 10.64 -35.29
C ASN A 628 -4.35 11.21 -35.40
N PRO A 629 -3.29 10.37 -35.51
CA PRO A 629 -3.33 8.92 -35.75
C PRO A 629 -3.37 8.02 -34.50
N LEU A 630 -3.25 8.57 -33.28
CA LEU A 630 -3.21 7.77 -32.04
C LEU A 630 -4.61 7.53 -31.43
N GLY A 631 -5.68 7.81 -32.17
CA GLY A 631 -7.06 7.67 -31.73
C GLY A 631 -7.70 6.33 -32.11
N PHE A 632 -7.14 5.65 -33.11
CA PHE A 632 -7.64 4.36 -33.59
C PHE A 632 -7.01 3.19 -32.83
N SER A 633 -7.82 2.16 -32.55
CA SER A 633 -7.38 0.94 -31.88
C SER A 633 -8.17 -0.28 -32.32
N THR A 634 -7.65 -1.46 -31.96
CA THR A 634 -8.27 -2.76 -32.29
C THR A 634 -8.99 -3.40 -31.09
N GLY A 635 -9.74 -4.47 -31.37
CA GLY A 635 -10.33 -5.34 -30.37
C GLY A 635 -9.29 -5.98 -29.44
N ALA A 636 -8.09 -6.29 -29.92
CA ALA A 636 -7.01 -6.83 -29.10
C ALA A 636 -6.58 -5.82 -28.01
N ALA A 637 -6.41 -4.55 -28.35
CA ALA A 637 -6.16 -3.49 -27.37
C ALA A 637 -7.32 -3.26 -26.39
N GLN A 638 -8.57 -3.57 -26.77
CA GLN A 638 -9.70 -3.54 -25.84
C GLN A 638 -9.59 -4.61 -24.74
N LEU A 639 -9.03 -5.78 -25.05
CA LEU A 639 -8.91 -6.88 -24.10
C LEU A 639 -7.96 -6.58 -22.94
N PHE A 640 -6.97 -5.68 -23.12
CA PHE A 640 -6.05 -5.23 -22.05
C PHE A 640 -6.76 -4.75 -20.77
N ALA A 641 -8.03 -4.36 -20.89
CA ALA A 641 -8.83 -3.96 -19.74
C ALA A 641 -9.01 -5.10 -18.71
N GLY A 642 -9.08 -6.35 -19.15
CA GLY A 642 -9.33 -7.54 -18.31
C GLY A 642 -8.14 -8.48 -18.23
N SER A 643 -8.07 -9.30 -17.18
CA SER A 643 -7.03 -10.33 -17.07
C SER A 643 -7.20 -11.43 -18.12
N GLY A 644 -6.08 -11.81 -18.74
CA GLY A 644 -6.00 -12.74 -19.86
C GLY A 644 -6.10 -12.06 -21.22
N GLY A 645 -6.40 -10.76 -21.25
CA GLY A 645 -6.50 -10.01 -22.49
C GLY A 645 -5.15 -9.71 -23.13
N VAL A 646 -4.10 -9.51 -22.33
CA VAL A 646 -2.73 -9.31 -22.83
C VAL A 646 -2.22 -10.61 -23.43
N MET A 647 -2.40 -11.72 -22.71
CA MET A 647 -2.09 -13.08 -23.15
C MET A 647 -2.77 -13.38 -24.48
N GLU A 648 -4.09 -13.21 -24.56
CA GLU A 648 -4.87 -13.48 -25.76
C GLU A 648 -4.43 -12.61 -26.96
N ALA A 649 -4.18 -11.33 -26.74
CA ALA A 649 -3.72 -10.44 -27.80
C ALA A 649 -2.30 -10.79 -28.29
N ALA A 650 -1.40 -11.11 -27.36
CA ALA A 650 -0.01 -11.47 -27.66
C ALA A 650 0.08 -12.77 -28.47
N VAL A 651 -0.67 -13.81 -28.10
CA VAL A 651 -0.66 -15.07 -28.87
C VAL A 651 -1.27 -14.92 -30.25
N ARG A 652 -2.30 -14.08 -30.43
CA ARG A 652 -2.87 -13.80 -31.76
C ARG A 652 -1.83 -13.19 -32.69
N SER A 653 -1.13 -12.16 -32.22
CA SER A 653 -0.12 -11.48 -33.05
C SER A 653 1.16 -12.29 -33.19
N ALA A 654 1.58 -13.06 -32.18
CA ALA A 654 2.71 -13.99 -32.31
C ALA A 654 2.42 -15.07 -33.36
N TYR A 655 1.19 -15.61 -33.40
CA TYR A 655 0.77 -16.57 -34.42
C TYR A 655 0.86 -15.95 -35.83
N TRP A 656 0.28 -14.76 -36.02
CA TRP A 656 0.35 -14.06 -37.30
C TRP A 656 1.80 -13.74 -37.72
N LEU A 657 2.64 -13.27 -36.80
CA LEU A 657 4.05 -13.00 -37.06
C LEU A 657 4.85 -14.25 -37.47
N LYS A 658 4.45 -15.44 -37.01
CA LYS A 658 5.11 -16.71 -37.32
C LYS A 658 4.61 -17.31 -38.64
N PHE A 659 3.30 -17.35 -38.86
CA PHE A 659 2.68 -18.11 -39.94
C PHE A 659 2.21 -17.25 -41.11
N GLY A 660 2.09 -15.93 -40.94
CA GLY A 660 1.53 -15.03 -41.95
C GLY A 660 0.00 -15.10 -42.07
N GLU A 661 -0.65 -15.90 -41.22
CA GLU A 661 -2.10 -16.15 -41.22
C GLU A 661 -2.72 -15.75 -39.87
N ASP A 662 -4.01 -15.44 -39.86
CA ASP A 662 -4.70 -15.08 -38.62
C ASP A 662 -4.87 -16.27 -37.68
N PHE A 663 -4.85 -15.97 -36.38
CA PHE A 663 -5.04 -16.98 -35.35
C PHE A 663 -6.42 -17.66 -35.50
N PRO A 664 -6.51 -19.01 -35.57
CA PRO A 664 -7.73 -19.73 -35.94
C PRO A 664 -8.95 -19.41 -35.07
N ALA A 665 -8.74 -19.03 -33.80
CA ALA A 665 -9.80 -18.68 -32.88
C ALA A 665 -9.74 -17.20 -32.46
N LEU A 666 -10.58 -16.35 -33.06
CA LEU A 666 -10.77 -14.95 -32.63
C LEU A 666 -11.27 -14.79 -31.18
N GLN A 667 -11.48 -15.88 -30.44
CA GLN A 667 -11.70 -15.87 -28.99
C GLN A 667 -10.95 -17.04 -28.36
N TYR A 668 -9.95 -16.74 -27.54
CA TYR A 668 -9.19 -17.76 -26.83
C TYR A 668 -9.74 -17.95 -25.40
N ASN A 669 -10.83 -18.71 -25.28
CA ASN A 669 -11.57 -18.86 -24.03
C ASN A 669 -10.75 -19.46 -22.87
N ALA A 670 -9.69 -20.21 -23.16
CA ALA A 670 -8.83 -20.84 -22.15
C ALA A 670 -8.17 -19.81 -21.20
N VAL A 671 -7.96 -18.58 -21.65
CA VAL A 671 -7.34 -17.51 -20.86
C VAL A 671 -8.33 -16.44 -20.40
N ARG A 672 -9.61 -16.53 -20.78
CA ARG A 672 -10.67 -15.58 -20.40
C ARG A 672 -11.28 -15.89 -19.02
N GLY A 673 -12.07 -14.96 -18.51
CA GLY A 673 -12.80 -15.11 -17.23
C GLY A 673 -12.02 -14.70 -15.98
N LEU A 674 -12.65 -14.87 -14.82
CA LEU A 674 -12.23 -14.29 -13.55
C LEU A 674 -11.47 -15.27 -12.62
N LYS A 675 -11.23 -16.51 -13.05
CA LYS A 675 -10.43 -17.46 -12.28
C LYS A 675 -9.04 -16.86 -12.01
N GLY A 676 -8.61 -16.91 -10.76
CA GLY A 676 -7.41 -16.21 -10.28
C GLY A 676 -6.09 -16.71 -10.89
N ILE A 677 -6.02 -17.99 -11.25
CA ILE A 677 -4.93 -18.62 -11.99
C ILE A 677 -5.59 -19.43 -13.11
N LYS A 678 -5.22 -19.12 -14.35
CA LYS A 678 -5.67 -19.81 -15.57
C LYS A 678 -4.46 -20.36 -16.27
N GLU A 679 -4.52 -21.62 -16.68
CA GLU A 679 -3.44 -22.33 -17.36
C GLU A 679 -4.01 -22.86 -18.67
N ALA A 680 -3.21 -22.78 -19.72
CA ALA A 680 -3.59 -23.26 -21.04
C ALA A 680 -2.37 -23.79 -21.78
N VAL A 681 -2.60 -24.72 -22.70
CA VAL A 681 -1.58 -25.18 -23.64
C VAL A 681 -2.07 -24.85 -25.04
N LEU A 682 -1.23 -24.16 -25.80
CA LEU A 682 -1.50 -23.80 -27.19
C LEU A 682 -0.53 -24.57 -28.09
N ASP A 683 -1.06 -25.32 -29.05
CA ASP A 683 -0.24 -25.88 -30.12
C ASP A 683 0.19 -24.78 -31.08
N PHE A 684 1.50 -24.67 -31.29
CA PHE A 684 2.15 -23.65 -32.08
C PHE A 684 3.12 -24.32 -33.05
N ASP A 685 2.54 -25.04 -34.02
CA ASP A 685 3.24 -25.84 -35.04
C ASP A 685 4.07 -26.97 -34.44
N GLY A 686 3.40 -27.84 -33.68
CA GLY A 686 4.03 -28.98 -33.00
C GLY A 686 4.76 -28.60 -31.70
N ARG A 687 5.03 -27.32 -31.46
CA ARG A 687 5.50 -26.82 -30.16
C ARG A 687 4.31 -26.53 -29.25
N GLN A 688 4.27 -27.20 -28.10
CA GLN A 688 3.27 -26.94 -27.05
C GLN A 688 3.67 -25.73 -26.21
N LEU A 689 3.10 -24.54 -26.50
CA LEU A 689 3.28 -23.34 -25.69
C LEU A 689 2.44 -23.42 -24.41
N ARG A 690 3.12 -23.43 -23.26
CA ARG A 690 2.51 -23.51 -21.94
C ARG A 690 2.30 -22.11 -21.38
N LEU A 691 1.03 -21.73 -21.22
CA LEU A 691 0.61 -20.37 -20.88
C LEU A 691 0.00 -20.31 -19.48
N ALA A 692 0.25 -19.20 -18.77
CA ALA A 692 -0.47 -18.89 -17.53
C ALA A 692 -0.95 -17.43 -17.49
N VAL A 693 -2.10 -17.22 -16.85
CA VAL A 693 -2.63 -15.90 -16.52
C VAL A 693 -2.95 -15.87 -15.04
N VAL A 694 -2.30 -14.96 -14.32
CA VAL A 694 -2.40 -14.82 -12.87
C VAL A 694 -2.91 -13.43 -12.53
N SER A 695 -4.00 -13.35 -11.79
CA SER A 695 -4.64 -12.08 -11.43
C SER A 695 -4.96 -12.01 -9.94
N GLY A 696 -4.53 -10.91 -9.29
CA GLY A 696 -4.70 -10.67 -7.87
C GLY A 696 -3.46 -11.05 -7.05
N GLY A 697 -2.97 -10.15 -6.20
CA GLY A 697 -1.73 -10.33 -5.44
C GLY A 697 -1.62 -11.66 -4.68
N LYS A 698 -2.68 -12.13 -4.02
CA LYS A 698 -2.65 -13.43 -3.33
C LYS A 698 -2.48 -14.61 -4.28
N ASN A 699 -3.06 -14.55 -5.48
CA ASN A 699 -2.87 -15.57 -6.50
C ASN A 699 -1.46 -15.53 -7.08
N ILE A 700 -0.86 -14.33 -7.20
CA ILE A 700 0.54 -14.18 -7.60
C ILE A 700 1.47 -14.86 -6.59
N HIS A 701 1.32 -14.58 -5.30
CA HIS A 701 2.12 -15.25 -4.27
C HIS A 701 1.98 -16.77 -4.33
N LYS A 702 0.73 -17.27 -4.39
CA LYS A 702 0.44 -18.71 -4.51
C LYS A 702 1.07 -19.35 -5.76
N PHE A 703 0.96 -18.67 -6.91
CA PHE A 703 1.53 -19.16 -8.16
C PHE A 703 3.07 -19.22 -8.08
N LEU A 704 3.71 -18.17 -7.59
CA LEU A 704 5.17 -18.11 -7.49
C LEU A 704 5.75 -19.09 -6.46
N GLU A 705 5.03 -19.37 -5.37
CA GLU A 705 5.41 -20.39 -4.38
C GLU A 705 5.47 -21.80 -4.98
N THR A 706 4.69 -22.07 -6.02
CA THR A 706 4.61 -23.38 -6.68
C THR A 706 5.35 -23.44 -8.01
N TRP A 707 5.62 -22.29 -8.64
CA TRP A 707 6.29 -22.22 -9.94
C TRP A 707 7.68 -22.88 -9.93
N GLY A 708 8.50 -22.64 -8.89
CA GLY A 708 9.85 -23.20 -8.80
C GLY A 708 9.91 -24.73 -8.59
N THR A 709 8.80 -25.37 -8.23
CA THR A 709 8.67 -26.82 -8.02
C THR A 709 7.64 -27.46 -8.97
N SER A 710 7.09 -26.67 -9.89
CA SER A 710 6.09 -27.10 -10.86
C SER A 710 6.72 -28.03 -11.89
N SER A 711 6.09 -29.18 -12.15
CA SER A 711 6.43 -30.02 -13.30
C SER A 711 5.96 -29.42 -14.63
N PHE A 712 5.12 -28.38 -14.57
CA PHE A 712 4.63 -27.65 -15.74
C PHE A 712 5.57 -26.48 -16.06
N ASN A 713 6.40 -26.65 -17.10
CA ASN A 713 7.35 -25.64 -17.57
C ASN A 713 6.64 -24.62 -18.48
N TYR A 714 6.30 -23.46 -17.92
CA TYR A 714 5.65 -22.36 -18.65
C TYR A 714 6.60 -21.69 -19.66
N ASP A 715 6.05 -21.19 -20.76
CA ASP A 715 6.74 -20.37 -21.76
C ASP A 715 6.37 -18.89 -21.60
N PHE A 716 5.09 -18.57 -21.35
CA PHE A 716 4.61 -17.18 -21.27
C PHE A 716 3.56 -17.00 -20.17
N ILE A 717 3.73 -15.96 -19.34
CA ILE A 717 2.92 -15.73 -18.14
C ILE A 717 2.45 -14.27 -18.08
N GLU A 718 1.13 -14.07 -18.11
CA GLU A 718 0.51 -12.77 -17.82
C GLU A 718 0.29 -12.60 -16.32
N ILE A 719 0.74 -11.46 -15.76
CA ILE A 719 0.50 -11.12 -14.35
C ILE A 719 -0.17 -9.76 -14.18
N MET A 720 -1.29 -9.76 -13.47
CA MET A 720 -2.05 -8.57 -13.09
C MET A 720 -2.20 -8.49 -11.56
N ALA A 721 -1.69 -7.42 -10.94
CA ALA A 721 -1.77 -7.27 -9.48
C ALA A 721 -3.21 -7.18 -8.94
N CYS A 722 -4.14 -6.60 -9.70
CA CYS A 722 -5.53 -6.42 -9.29
C CYS A 722 -6.40 -7.60 -9.80
N PRO A 723 -7.36 -8.11 -9.00
CA PRO A 723 -8.30 -9.14 -9.46
C PRO A 723 -9.12 -8.67 -10.67
N GLY A 724 -9.26 -9.55 -11.66
CA GLY A 724 -9.90 -9.25 -12.93
C GLY A 724 -9.10 -8.33 -13.86
N GLY A 725 -7.89 -7.90 -13.48
CA GLY A 725 -7.06 -6.98 -14.26
C GLY A 725 -7.38 -5.50 -14.01
N CYS A 726 -7.16 -4.65 -15.00
CA CYS A 726 -7.29 -3.20 -14.89
C CYS A 726 -8.73 -2.73 -14.61
N ILE A 727 -9.76 -3.49 -15.00
CA ILE A 727 -11.16 -3.24 -14.63
C ILE A 727 -11.42 -3.25 -13.12
N GLY A 728 -10.61 -3.98 -12.35
CA GLY A 728 -10.62 -3.99 -10.88
C GLY A 728 -9.57 -3.07 -10.26
N GLY A 729 -8.96 -2.17 -11.04
CA GLY A 729 -7.83 -1.36 -10.61
C GLY A 729 -8.14 -0.33 -9.52
N GLY A 730 -7.14 0.01 -8.70
CA GLY A 730 -7.30 0.89 -7.54
C GLY A 730 -7.70 2.34 -7.86
N GLY A 731 -7.61 2.78 -9.12
CA GLY A 731 -8.01 4.11 -9.59
C GLY A 731 -9.44 4.18 -10.15
N GLN A 732 -10.18 3.07 -10.12
CA GLN A 732 -11.54 2.96 -10.66
C GLN A 732 -12.60 3.62 -9.75
N PRO A 733 -13.82 3.90 -10.27
CA PRO A 733 -14.94 4.30 -9.43
C PRO A 733 -15.19 3.30 -8.31
N ARG A 734 -15.52 3.81 -7.11
CA ARG A 734 -15.89 2.99 -5.96
C ARG A 734 -17.30 2.45 -6.17
N SER A 735 -17.52 1.18 -5.84
CA SER A 735 -18.84 0.55 -5.92
C SER A 735 -19.11 -0.26 -4.66
N ASN A 736 -20.39 -0.54 -4.40
CA ASN A 736 -20.83 -1.52 -3.40
C ASN A 736 -21.29 -2.83 -4.05
N LEU A 737 -21.29 -2.89 -5.38
CA LEU A 737 -21.57 -4.08 -6.17
C LEU A 737 -20.26 -4.83 -6.45
N ASP A 738 -20.37 -6.12 -6.73
CA ASP A 738 -19.28 -6.83 -7.40
C ASP A 738 -19.23 -6.40 -8.87
N ILE A 739 -18.51 -5.30 -9.13
CA ILE A 739 -18.55 -4.59 -10.42
C ILE A 739 -17.63 -5.20 -11.48
N VAL A 740 -16.65 -6.01 -11.06
CA VAL A 740 -15.61 -6.56 -11.93
C VAL A 740 -16.21 -7.49 -13.01
N PRO A 741 -17.12 -8.42 -12.70
CA PRO A 741 -17.80 -9.23 -13.72
C PRO A 741 -18.56 -8.39 -14.76
N ILE A 742 -19.25 -7.34 -14.33
CA ILE A 742 -20.05 -6.47 -15.20
C ILE A 742 -19.14 -5.73 -16.19
N ARG A 743 -18.05 -5.16 -15.69
CA ARG A 743 -17.04 -4.49 -16.52
C ARG A 743 -16.37 -5.47 -17.50
N LEU A 744 -16.02 -6.68 -17.05
CA LEU A 744 -15.40 -7.68 -17.92
C LEU A 744 -16.32 -8.09 -19.07
N LYS A 745 -17.61 -8.31 -18.80
CA LYS A 745 -18.60 -8.61 -19.85
C LYS A 745 -18.63 -7.51 -20.91
N SER A 746 -18.57 -6.25 -20.48
CA SER A 746 -18.61 -5.08 -21.36
C SER A 746 -17.33 -4.95 -22.21
N VAL A 747 -16.17 -5.36 -21.68
CA VAL A 747 -14.92 -5.47 -22.44
C VAL A 747 -15.08 -6.42 -23.62
N TYR A 748 -15.60 -7.63 -23.39
CA TYR A 748 -15.80 -8.62 -24.45
C TYR A 748 -16.87 -8.19 -25.45
N GLN A 749 -17.98 -7.61 -24.98
CA GLN A 749 -19.03 -7.09 -25.87
C GLN A 749 -18.51 -6.00 -26.80
N ARG A 750 -17.63 -5.10 -26.31
CA ARG A 750 -17.02 -4.09 -27.16
C ARG A 750 -16.06 -4.70 -28.16
N GLU A 751 -15.19 -5.62 -27.73
CA GLU A 751 -14.24 -6.31 -28.61
C GLU A 751 -14.95 -7.03 -29.77
N GLN A 752 -16.08 -7.69 -29.51
CA GLN A 752 -16.88 -8.36 -30.54
C GLN A 752 -17.51 -7.41 -31.56
N LYS A 753 -17.74 -6.13 -31.20
CA LYS A 753 -18.34 -5.12 -32.08
C LYS A 753 -17.30 -4.36 -32.90
N MET A 754 -16.01 -4.57 -32.67
CA MET A 754 -14.94 -3.86 -33.40
C MET A 754 -14.61 -4.57 -34.70
N THR A 755 -14.39 -3.79 -35.76
CA THR A 755 -14.06 -4.29 -37.10
C THR A 755 -12.67 -4.91 -37.16
N SER A 756 -11.67 -4.21 -36.61
CA SER A 756 -10.30 -4.73 -36.47
C SER A 756 -10.14 -5.37 -35.09
N ARG A 757 -9.77 -6.65 -35.02
CA ARG A 757 -9.76 -7.43 -33.78
C ARG A 757 -8.38 -7.96 -33.37
N SER A 758 -7.37 -7.79 -34.21
CA SER A 758 -5.98 -8.12 -33.90
C SER A 758 -5.09 -6.89 -33.98
N SER A 759 -4.07 -6.79 -33.11
CA SER A 759 -3.20 -5.61 -33.03
C SER A 759 -2.47 -5.33 -34.34
N HIS A 760 -2.07 -6.39 -35.04
CA HIS A 760 -1.43 -6.31 -36.35
C HIS A 760 -2.36 -5.81 -37.46
N ASP A 761 -3.67 -5.64 -37.22
CA ASP A 761 -4.60 -5.03 -38.19
C ASP A 761 -4.60 -3.51 -38.14
N ASN A 762 -4.03 -2.90 -37.09
CA ASN A 762 -4.10 -1.46 -36.89
C ASN A 762 -3.31 -0.72 -38.00
N PRO A 763 -3.97 0.01 -38.91
CA PRO A 763 -3.30 0.63 -40.06
C PRO A 763 -2.34 1.75 -39.63
N TYR A 764 -2.63 2.42 -38.53
CA TYR A 764 -1.78 3.49 -38.00
C TYR A 764 -0.55 2.94 -37.29
N VAL A 765 -0.63 1.76 -36.65
CA VAL A 765 0.54 1.06 -36.10
C VAL A 765 1.43 0.56 -37.24
N LYS A 766 0.87 -0.03 -38.30
CA LYS A 766 1.64 -0.40 -39.52
C LYS A 766 2.40 0.79 -40.09
N LYS A 767 1.70 1.93 -40.24
CA LYS A 767 2.30 3.17 -40.73
C LYS A 767 3.39 3.70 -39.80
N LEU A 768 3.21 3.62 -38.49
CA LEU A 768 4.24 4.01 -37.51
C LEU A 768 5.54 3.19 -37.67
N TYR A 769 5.41 1.88 -37.90
CA TYR A 769 6.58 1.04 -38.23
C TYR A 769 7.20 1.43 -39.57
N GLN A 770 6.42 1.55 -40.64
CA GLN A 770 6.94 1.92 -41.96
C GLN A 770 7.69 3.27 -41.94
N ASP A 771 7.06 4.29 -41.36
CA ASP A 771 7.57 5.66 -41.36
C ASP A 771 8.79 5.79 -40.43
N TRP A 772 8.73 5.21 -39.22
CA TRP A 772 9.66 5.58 -38.15
C TRP A 772 10.36 4.41 -37.44
N LEU A 773 9.63 3.47 -36.82
CA LEU A 773 10.22 2.40 -35.99
C LEU A 773 10.90 1.29 -36.81
N LYS A 774 10.57 1.19 -38.09
CA LYS A 774 11.01 0.21 -39.10
C LYS A 774 10.49 -1.21 -38.89
N LYS A 775 10.82 -1.85 -37.77
CA LYS A 775 10.32 -3.20 -37.45
C LYS A 775 10.16 -3.41 -35.94
N PRO A 776 9.22 -4.26 -35.50
CA PRO A 776 9.16 -4.71 -34.11
C PRO A 776 10.50 -5.32 -33.68
N TYR A 777 10.89 -5.09 -32.43
CA TYR A 777 12.13 -5.58 -31.82
C TYR A 777 13.41 -5.14 -32.57
N GLY A 778 13.31 -4.11 -33.42
CA GLY A 778 14.45 -3.47 -34.08
C GLY A 778 15.09 -2.39 -33.21
N GLU A 779 16.25 -1.86 -33.64
CA GLU A 779 17.03 -0.88 -32.87
C GLU A 779 16.21 0.32 -32.36
N LYS A 780 15.42 0.95 -33.23
CA LYS A 780 14.54 2.08 -32.83
C LYS A 780 13.41 1.65 -31.89
N ALA A 781 12.80 0.48 -32.12
CA ALA A 781 11.80 -0.06 -31.22
C ALA A 781 12.41 -0.30 -29.83
N MET A 782 13.56 -0.98 -29.76
CA MET A 782 14.30 -1.22 -28.51
C MET A 782 14.60 0.09 -27.76
N MET A 783 15.02 1.13 -28.47
CA MET A 783 15.35 2.43 -27.88
C MET A 783 14.15 3.15 -27.26
N TYR A 784 13.00 3.18 -27.96
CA TYR A 784 11.86 4.01 -27.56
C TYR A 784 10.71 3.23 -26.88
N LEU A 785 10.64 1.92 -27.08
CA LEU A 785 9.53 1.07 -26.64
C LEU A 785 9.95 0.00 -25.64
N HIS A 786 11.24 -0.23 -25.43
CA HIS A 786 11.74 -1.20 -24.45
C HIS A 786 12.41 -0.50 -23.25
N THR A 787 12.62 -1.28 -22.19
CA THR A 787 13.13 -0.86 -20.90
C THR A 787 13.81 -2.04 -20.19
N THR A 788 14.50 -1.72 -19.10
CA THR A 788 15.00 -2.67 -18.12
C THR A 788 14.43 -2.38 -16.74
N TYR A 789 14.57 -3.35 -15.83
CA TYR A 789 14.12 -3.27 -14.43
C TYR A 789 15.27 -3.60 -13.49
N ALA A 790 15.18 -3.13 -12.25
CA ALA A 790 16.25 -3.31 -11.27
C ALA A 790 15.68 -3.51 -9.85
N PRO A 791 16.39 -4.25 -8.98
CA PRO A 791 16.01 -4.40 -7.58
C PRO A 791 15.71 -3.07 -6.88
N PHE A 792 14.61 -3.04 -6.12
CA PHE A 792 14.26 -1.90 -5.29
C PHE A 792 15.22 -1.82 -4.10
N LYS A 793 15.85 -0.65 -3.92
CA LYS A 793 16.67 -0.36 -2.74
C LYS A 793 15.88 0.58 -1.82
N PHE A 794 15.63 0.16 -0.58
CA PHE A 794 15.10 1.04 0.45
C PHE A 794 16.12 2.15 0.70
N LYS A 795 15.85 3.37 0.20
CA LYS A 795 16.66 4.53 0.55
C LYS A 795 16.27 4.96 1.96
N SER A 796 17.23 4.98 2.89
CA SER A 796 17.04 5.39 4.29
C SER A 796 16.53 6.82 4.48
N ASN A 797 16.48 7.63 3.40
CA ASN A 797 16.09 9.05 3.43
C ASN A 797 14.92 9.38 2.48
N LEU A 798 13.87 8.56 2.45
CA LEU A 798 12.68 8.80 1.61
C LEU A 798 11.94 10.11 1.99
N ILE A 799 12.04 10.55 3.25
CA ILE A 799 11.55 11.85 3.70
C ILE A 799 12.27 13.02 2.99
N LYS A 800 13.56 12.88 2.64
CA LYS A 800 14.29 13.88 1.84
C LYS A 800 13.75 13.95 0.40
N GLU A 801 13.38 12.82 -0.21
CA GLU A 801 12.78 12.80 -1.56
C GLU A 801 11.34 13.34 -1.59
N VAL A 802 10.54 13.07 -0.56
CA VAL A 802 9.18 13.65 -0.41
C VAL A 802 9.26 15.16 -0.20
N LYS A 803 10.16 15.64 0.67
CA LYS A 803 10.44 17.08 0.85
C LYS A 803 11.00 17.72 -0.43
N LYS A 804 11.86 17.02 -1.17
CA LYS A 804 12.38 17.46 -2.48
C LYS A 804 11.24 17.57 -3.52
N HIS A 805 10.30 16.63 -3.53
CA HIS A 805 9.11 16.71 -4.39
C HIS A 805 8.15 17.85 -3.97
N GLU A 806 7.97 18.09 -2.67
CA GLU A 806 7.21 19.24 -2.16
C GLU A 806 7.88 20.59 -2.47
N GLU A 807 9.21 20.68 -2.41
CA GLU A 807 9.98 21.88 -2.74
C GLU A 807 10.05 22.14 -4.25
N ILE A 808 10.15 21.09 -5.08
CA ILE A 808 10.02 21.19 -6.54
C ILE A 808 8.60 21.61 -6.93
N ASN A 809 7.58 21.18 -6.19
CA ASN A 809 6.19 21.58 -6.41
C ASN A 809 5.86 22.98 -5.87
N LYS A 810 6.59 23.49 -4.86
CA LYS A 810 6.53 24.88 -4.39
C LYS A 810 7.57 25.72 -5.12
N GLY A 811 7.38 26.00 -6.40
CA GLY A 811 8.31 26.80 -7.21
C GLY A 811 8.76 28.10 -6.51
N LEU A 812 9.92 28.06 -5.86
CA LEU A 812 10.48 29.18 -5.07
C LEU A 812 12.01 29.07 -5.01
N THR A 813 12.69 29.41 -6.10
CA THR A 813 14.03 30.01 -6.01
C THR A 813 13.89 31.37 -5.31
N SER A 814 13.75 31.38 -3.98
CA SER A 814 13.60 32.62 -3.24
C SER A 814 14.99 33.22 -3.01
N LYS A 815 15.28 34.36 -3.65
CA LYS A 815 16.53 35.17 -3.55
C LYS A 815 16.94 35.61 -2.12
N ASN A 816 16.32 35.07 -1.07
CA ASN A 816 16.47 35.48 0.34
C ASN A 816 16.56 34.28 1.33
N SER A 817 16.87 33.07 0.87
CA SER A 817 17.16 31.92 1.76
C SER A 817 18.65 31.78 2.07
N PHE A 818 18.96 31.26 3.26
CA PHE A 818 20.30 30.75 3.60
C PHE A 818 20.41 29.32 3.08
N LEU A 819 21.49 29.01 2.37
CA LEU A 819 21.82 27.65 1.95
C LEU A 819 22.92 27.11 2.86
N ILE A 820 22.74 25.91 3.40
CA ILE A 820 23.73 25.19 4.19
C ILE A 820 24.15 23.96 3.39
N LEU A 821 25.42 23.90 3.04
CA LEU A 821 26.04 22.78 2.33
C LEU A 821 26.96 22.04 3.29
N TYR A 822 26.77 20.73 3.44
CA TYR A 822 27.60 19.94 4.32
C TYR A 822 28.29 18.76 3.63
N GLY A 823 29.51 18.46 4.10
CA GLY A 823 30.29 17.29 3.74
C GLY A 823 30.55 16.45 4.98
N SER A 824 30.01 15.23 5.04
CA SER A 824 30.17 14.35 6.20
C SER A 824 30.21 12.89 5.83
N GLN A 825 31.15 12.15 6.43
CA GLN A 825 31.25 10.70 6.27
C GLN A 825 30.78 9.94 7.54
N THR A 826 30.94 10.55 8.71
CA THR A 826 30.59 9.96 10.01
C THR A 826 29.37 10.63 10.67
N GLY A 827 28.71 11.57 9.98
CA GLY A 827 27.53 12.30 10.47
C GLY A 827 27.80 13.45 11.46
N THR A 828 29.05 13.69 11.87
CA THR A 828 29.38 14.77 12.82
C THR A 828 29.20 16.16 12.20
N ALA A 829 29.59 16.34 10.94
CA ALA A 829 29.42 17.61 10.22
C ALA A 829 27.95 17.87 9.88
N GLU A 830 27.16 16.81 9.64
CA GLU A 830 25.71 16.89 9.48
C GLU A 830 25.03 17.40 10.75
N LYS A 831 25.38 16.85 11.92
CA LYS A 831 24.86 17.34 13.21
C LYS A 831 25.24 18.80 13.47
N ALA A 832 26.44 19.23 13.09
CA ALA A 832 26.84 20.62 13.18
C ALA A 832 26.02 21.52 12.23
N ALA A 833 25.78 21.07 10.99
CA ALA A 833 24.96 21.78 10.01
C ALA A 833 23.50 21.94 10.47
N GLU A 834 22.90 20.93 11.10
CA GLU A 834 21.55 21.03 11.69
C GLU A 834 21.50 22.07 12.82
N LYS A 835 22.51 22.13 13.70
CA LYS A 835 22.58 23.17 14.73
C LYS A 835 22.65 24.58 14.14
N VAL A 836 23.40 24.76 13.06
CA VAL A 836 23.44 26.03 12.31
C VAL A 836 22.07 26.34 11.70
N ALA A 837 21.39 25.33 11.15
CA ALA A 837 20.06 25.48 10.58
C ALA A 837 19.03 25.92 11.64
N ASP A 838 19.04 25.31 12.82
CA ASP A 838 18.12 25.62 13.92
C ASP A 838 18.31 27.04 14.43
N ILE A 839 19.55 27.49 14.62
CA ILE A 839 19.84 28.87 14.98
C ILE A 839 19.34 29.83 13.90
N THR A 840 19.53 29.49 12.62
CA THR A 840 19.07 30.33 11.51
C THR A 840 17.54 30.39 11.43
N ARG A 841 16.85 29.26 11.63
CA ARG A 841 15.38 29.15 11.72
C ARG A 841 14.83 29.94 12.91
N SER A 842 15.49 29.90 14.07
CA SER A 842 15.10 30.66 15.27
C SER A 842 15.06 32.17 15.03
N LYS A 843 15.81 32.68 14.04
CA LYS A 843 15.79 34.09 13.62
C LYS A 843 14.80 34.40 12.50
N LYS A 844 13.82 33.51 12.27
CA LYS A 844 12.77 33.64 11.25
C LYS A 844 13.35 33.83 9.83
N LYS A 845 14.49 33.20 9.55
CA LYS A 845 15.12 33.16 8.22
C LYS A 845 14.74 31.85 7.52
N LYS A 846 14.61 31.88 6.19
CA LYS A 846 14.40 30.68 5.38
C LYS A 846 15.73 29.95 5.22
N VAL A 847 15.75 28.64 5.45
CA VAL A 847 16.96 27.81 5.40
C VAL A 847 16.73 26.62 4.48
N ARG A 848 17.69 26.37 3.60
CA ARG A 848 17.85 25.13 2.82
C ARG A 848 19.09 24.42 3.35
N ILE A 849 19.00 23.13 3.63
CA ILE A 849 20.14 22.30 4.06
C ILE A 849 20.22 21.10 3.11
N MET A 850 21.41 20.81 2.58
CA MET A 850 21.64 19.69 1.68
C MET A 850 23.11 19.28 1.67
N GLU A 851 23.37 18.08 1.16
CA GLU A 851 24.73 17.57 1.00
C GLU A 851 25.44 18.32 -0.15
N MET A 852 26.75 18.46 -0.07
CA MET A 852 27.54 19.18 -1.08
C MET A 852 27.37 18.57 -2.48
N ASN A 853 27.33 17.25 -2.61
CA ASN A 853 27.10 16.53 -3.87
C ASN A 853 25.66 16.62 -4.41
N GLU A 854 24.68 16.99 -3.58
CA GLU A 854 23.30 17.23 -4.00
C GLU A 854 23.13 18.64 -4.60
N TYR A 855 24.07 19.55 -4.34
CA TYR A 855 24.16 20.84 -4.99
C TYR A 855 24.78 20.66 -6.39
N GLY A 856 23.89 20.48 -7.37
CA GLY A 856 24.17 19.72 -8.59
C GLY A 856 25.36 20.15 -9.47
N PRO A 857 25.86 19.23 -10.31
CA PRO A 857 26.78 19.55 -11.40
C PRO A 857 26.00 20.05 -12.64
N PRO A 858 26.39 21.19 -13.25
CA PRO A 858 27.46 22.09 -12.81
C PRO A 858 27.02 22.96 -11.62
N ILE A 859 27.92 23.17 -10.65
CA ILE A 859 27.63 24.03 -9.50
C ILE A 859 27.34 25.47 -9.97
N ASN A 860 26.30 26.09 -9.40
CA ASN A 860 25.96 27.48 -9.71
C ASN A 860 25.75 28.31 -8.44
N LEU A 861 26.86 28.67 -7.78
CA LEU A 861 26.83 29.52 -6.58
C LEU A 861 26.52 30.99 -6.87
N LYS A 862 26.57 31.44 -8.14
CA LYS A 862 26.29 32.84 -8.54
C LYS A 862 24.88 33.31 -8.19
N ASN A 863 23.94 32.37 -8.12
CA ASN A 863 22.53 32.64 -7.82
C ASN A 863 22.24 32.68 -6.31
N GLU A 864 23.20 32.27 -5.47
CA GLU A 864 23.04 32.23 -4.04
C GLU A 864 23.61 33.49 -3.39
N LYS A 865 22.93 33.97 -2.34
CA LYS A 865 23.30 35.20 -1.64
C LYS A 865 24.00 34.94 -0.31
N PHE A 866 23.61 33.86 0.38
CA PHE A 866 24.14 33.46 1.67
C PHE A 866 24.33 31.94 1.70
N VAL A 867 25.58 31.48 1.77
CA VAL A 867 25.91 30.05 1.79
C VAL A 867 26.79 29.72 2.99
N ILE A 868 26.48 28.67 3.73
CA ILE A 868 27.24 28.22 4.89
C ILE A 868 27.76 26.83 4.61
N PHE A 869 29.07 26.64 4.71
CA PHE A 869 29.74 25.38 4.45
C PHE A 869 30.12 24.71 5.77
N VAL A 870 29.75 23.45 5.95
CA VAL A 870 30.11 22.67 7.13
C VAL A 870 30.72 21.35 6.68
N THR A 871 32.04 21.16 6.80
CA THR A 871 32.69 19.96 6.29
C THR A 871 33.62 19.33 7.31
N SER A 872 33.62 17.99 7.34
CA SER A 872 34.72 17.25 7.96
C SER A 872 35.90 17.11 7.01
N THR A 873 37.10 16.93 7.56
CA THR A 873 38.28 16.47 6.85
C THR A 873 38.50 14.98 7.14
N PHE A 874 38.86 14.19 6.14
CA PHE A 874 39.11 12.75 6.26
C PHE A 874 40.58 12.43 5.96
N TRP A 875 41.14 11.44 6.64
CA TRP A 875 42.57 11.12 6.60
C TRP A 875 43.47 12.36 6.74
N ASP A 876 44.61 12.39 6.04
CA ASP A 876 45.48 13.55 5.96
C ASP A 876 44.98 14.57 4.93
N GLY A 877 43.79 15.11 5.14
CA GLY A 877 43.35 16.31 4.44
C GLY A 877 42.36 16.14 3.27
N ALA A 878 41.77 14.95 3.10
CA ALA A 878 40.80 14.66 2.04
C ALA A 878 39.38 15.17 2.34
N PHE A 879 38.59 15.37 1.28
CA PHE A 879 37.16 15.67 1.40
C PHE A 879 36.36 14.39 1.70
N PRO A 880 35.23 14.50 2.43
CA PRO A 880 34.24 13.43 2.53
C PRO A 880 33.70 13.06 1.14
N GLU A 881 33.31 11.80 0.95
CA GLU A 881 32.81 11.29 -0.33
C GLU A 881 31.64 12.14 -0.89
N ASN A 882 30.74 12.61 -0.02
CA ASN A 882 29.63 13.47 -0.42
C ASN A 882 29.99 14.96 -0.63
N ALA A 883 31.28 15.30 -0.62
CA ALA A 883 31.82 16.63 -0.88
C ALA A 883 32.88 16.67 -1.99
N THR A 884 33.46 15.52 -2.36
CA THR A 884 34.56 15.42 -3.33
C THR A 884 34.20 16.04 -4.69
N LYS A 885 33.08 15.64 -5.28
CA LYS A 885 32.64 16.15 -6.58
C LYS A 885 32.33 17.65 -6.56
N PHE A 886 31.73 18.12 -5.47
CA PHE A 886 31.46 19.55 -5.28
C PHE A 886 32.77 20.35 -5.23
N TRP A 887 33.79 19.83 -4.54
CA TRP A 887 35.10 20.45 -4.48
C TRP A 887 35.79 20.48 -5.85
N GLU A 888 35.74 19.39 -6.61
CA GLU A 888 36.27 19.34 -7.98
C GLU A 888 35.65 20.42 -8.87
N ASP A 889 34.32 20.56 -8.82
CA ASP A 889 33.59 21.58 -9.57
C ASP A 889 33.95 23.01 -9.07
N LEU A 890 34.10 23.22 -7.75
CA LEU A 890 34.45 24.51 -7.15
C LEU A 890 35.86 24.96 -7.51
N LYS A 891 36.81 24.02 -7.55
CA LYS A 891 38.21 24.28 -7.91
C LYS A 891 38.34 24.81 -9.35
N ASN A 892 37.45 24.37 -10.24
CA ASN A 892 37.46 24.71 -11.66
C ASN A 892 36.74 26.04 -12.00
N LEU A 893 36.16 26.73 -11.02
CA LEU A 893 35.57 28.05 -11.24
C LEU A 893 36.65 29.13 -11.44
N GLN A 894 36.34 30.09 -12.33
CA GLN A 894 37.20 31.22 -12.65
C GLN A 894 37.20 32.29 -11.52
N PRO A 895 38.33 32.97 -11.25
CA PRO A 895 38.43 34.05 -10.26
C PRO A 895 37.37 35.16 -10.42
N MET A 896 37.03 35.84 -9.31
CA MET A 896 35.99 36.89 -9.25
C MET A 896 34.58 36.50 -9.75
N SER A 897 34.29 35.20 -9.90
CA SER A 897 32.98 34.74 -10.36
C SER A 897 31.87 34.80 -9.29
N LEU A 898 32.20 35.00 -8.01
CA LEU A 898 31.27 34.93 -6.87
C LEU A 898 31.21 36.23 -6.02
N THR A 899 31.48 37.40 -6.61
CA THR A 899 31.53 38.71 -5.92
C THR A 899 30.27 39.15 -5.16
N LYS A 900 29.13 38.51 -5.37
CA LYS A 900 27.87 38.81 -4.65
C LYS A 900 27.55 37.82 -3.54
N LEU A 901 28.30 36.73 -3.46
CA LEU A 901 28.08 35.65 -2.50
C LEU A 901 28.64 36.05 -1.13
N LYS A 902 27.83 35.89 -0.09
CA LYS A 902 28.31 35.97 1.30
C LYS A 902 28.39 34.56 1.88
N TYR A 903 29.49 34.23 2.54
CA TYR A 903 29.70 32.86 3.02
C TYR A 903 30.35 32.74 4.40
N CYS A 904 30.11 31.59 5.04
CA CYS A 904 30.77 31.15 6.26
C CYS A 904 31.27 29.72 6.08
N VAL A 905 32.37 29.34 6.75
CA VAL A 905 32.88 27.96 6.74
C VAL A 905 33.09 27.47 8.17
N PHE A 906 32.69 26.23 8.44
CA PHE A 906 33.01 25.52 9.68
C PHE A 906 33.62 24.15 9.36
N GLY A 907 34.81 23.91 9.90
CA GLY A 907 35.60 22.70 9.69
C GLY A 907 35.63 21.79 10.91
N LEU A 908 35.54 20.48 10.67
CA LEU A 908 35.84 19.45 11.66
C LEU A 908 37.06 18.63 11.21
N GLY A 909 38.13 18.63 11.99
CA GLY A 909 39.37 17.90 11.68
C GLY A 909 39.98 17.31 12.95
N SER A 910 41.04 16.51 12.81
CA SER A 910 41.81 16.02 13.96
C SER A 910 43.23 16.54 13.90
N SER A 911 43.73 17.10 15.00
CA SER A 911 45.12 17.56 15.13
C SER A 911 46.14 16.42 15.09
N THR A 912 45.70 15.16 15.19
CA THR A 912 46.56 13.98 15.00
C THR A 912 47.01 13.78 13.55
N TYR A 913 46.43 14.51 12.58
CA TYR A 913 46.86 14.49 11.18
C TYR A 913 47.61 15.77 10.81
N THR A 914 48.61 15.64 9.93
CA THR A 914 49.45 16.75 9.47
C THR A 914 48.67 17.86 8.77
N ARG A 915 47.58 17.53 8.07
CA ARG A 915 46.70 18.47 7.38
C ARG A 915 45.40 18.70 8.16
N PHE A 916 45.52 19.38 9.30
CA PHE A 916 44.40 19.73 10.17
C PHE A 916 43.34 20.62 9.47
N ASN A 917 42.09 20.15 9.45
CA ASN A 917 40.94 20.87 8.88
C ASN A 917 41.08 21.29 7.40
N ASN A 918 41.90 20.57 6.64
CA ASN A 918 42.31 20.93 5.29
C ASN A 918 41.14 21.10 4.30
N ALA A 919 40.07 20.31 4.41
CA ALA A 919 38.91 20.43 3.51
C ALA A 919 38.19 21.78 3.68
N ALA A 920 38.03 22.23 4.92
CA ALA A 920 37.40 23.51 5.22
C ALA A 920 38.30 24.69 4.80
N ARG A 921 39.61 24.59 5.06
CA ARG A 921 40.62 25.58 4.63
C ARG A 921 40.69 25.73 3.11
N GLN A 922 40.59 24.61 2.38
CA GLN A 922 40.57 24.60 0.91
C GLN A 922 39.32 25.29 0.35
N ILE A 923 38.13 25.01 0.90
CA ILE A 923 36.89 25.70 0.50
C ILE A 923 37.00 27.20 0.76
N ASP A 924 37.43 27.60 1.97
CA ASP A 924 37.56 29.00 2.34
C ASP A 924 38.54 29.76 1.43
N GLY A 925 39.74 29.20 1.21
CA GLY A 925 40.74 29.80 0.33
C GLY A 925 40.24 29.97 -1.10
N LYS A 926 39.56 28.95 -1.65
CA LYS A 926 39.00 29.04 -3.01
C LYS A 926 37.87 30.06 -3.09
N LEU A 927 37.00 30.16 -2.10
CA LEU A 927 35.92 31.18 -2.10
C LEU A 927 36.47 32.61 -2.06
N LYS A 928 37.58 32.85 -1.34
CA LYS A 928 38.32 34.12 -1.35
C LYS A 928 38.87 34.43 -2.73
N GLU A 929 39.52 33.46 -3.39
CA GLU A 929 40.01 33.59 -4.77
C GLU A 929 38.88 33.89 -5.78
N LEU A 930 37.70 33.31 -5.58
CA LEU A 930 36.51 33.54 -6.40
C LEU A 930 35.81 34.88 -6.11
N GLY A 931 36.32 35.67 -5.16
CA GLY A 931 35.81 36.99 -4.79
C GLY A 931 34.59 36.98 -3.86
N ALA A 932 34.26 35.85 -3.23
CA ALA A 932 33.14 35.78 -2.29
C ALA A 932 33.47 36.53 -0.98
N HIS A 933 32.44 37.07 -0.33
CA HIS A 933 32.59 37.85 0.90
C HIS A 933 32.39 36.99 2.15
N GLU A 934 33.47 36.76 2.90
CA GLU A 934 33.41 36.11 4.21
C GLU A 934 32.62 36.99 5.20
N ILE A 935 31.65 36.39 5.92
CA ILE A 935 30.80 37.12 6.89
C ILE A 935 31.17 36.84 8.35
N ILE A 936 31.83 35.71 8.62
CA ILE A 936 32.47 35.36 9.89
C ILE A 936 33.71 34.53 9.56
N GLU A 937 34.74 34.65 10.38
CA GLU A 937 35.96 33.86 10.21
C GLU A 937 35.65 32.35 10.24
N ILE A 938 36.42 31.59 9.46
CA ILE A 938 36.36 30.13 9.45
C ILE A 938 36.49 29.55 10.87
N GLY A 939 35.48 28.79 11.30
CA GLY A 939 35.53 28.08 12.58
C GLY A 939 36.16 26.71 12.40
N LEU A 940 37.18 26.36 13.18
CA LEU A 940 37.87 25.08 13.09
C LEU A 940 37.76 24.33 14.41
N SER A 941 37.25 23.10 14.37
CA SER A 941 37.20 22.22 15.52
C SER A 941 38.23 21.11 15.42
N ASP A 942 38.80 20.76 16.57
CA ASP A 942 39.54 19.52 16.76
C ASP A 942 38.59 18.40 17.24
N ARG A 943 38.76 17.19 16.72
CA ARG A 943 38.03 15.99 17.13
C ARG A 943 38.61 15.35 18.38
N GLU A 944 39.88 15.64 18.69
CA GLU A 944 40.57 15.15 19.89
C GLU A 944 40.25 15.96 21.16
N ASP A 945 39.40 16.99 21.03
CA ASP A 945 38.89 17.72 22.18
C ASP A 945 38.05 16.80 23.08
N LYS A 946 38.44 16.69 24.36
CA LYS A 946 37.75 15.89 25.39
C LYS A 946 36.28 16.28 25.58
N ASN A 947 35.90 17.50 25.22
CA ASN A 947 34.52 18.02 25.29
C ASN A 947 33.77 17.94 23.93
N GLY A 948 34.42 17.41 22.89
CA GLY A 948 33.91 17.20 21.54
C GLY A 948 33.83 18.47 20.69
N TYR A 949 33.29 18.35 19.46
CA TYR A 949 33.25 19.45 18.48
C TYR A 949 32.44 20.69 18.88
N LEU A 950 31.72 20.60 20.01
CA LEU A 950 30.88 21.68 20.52
C LEU A 950 31.68 22.82 21.14
N THR A 951 32.90 22.57 21.60
CA THR A 951 33.78 23.59 22.18
C THR A 951 34.11 24.68 21.18
N ALA A 952 34.44 24.32 19.94
CA ALA A 952 34.68 25.27 18.86
C ALA A 952 33.40 25.75 18.18
N LEU A 953 32.39 24.87 18.05
CA LEU A 953 31.14 25.20 17.37
C LEU A 953 30.29 26.22 18.14
N ASN A 954 30.15 26.09 19.47
CA ASN A 954 29.26 26.94 20.25
C ASN A 954 29.67 28.43 20.25
N PRO A 955 30.97 28.80 20.42
CA PRO A 955 31.42 30.19 20.27
C PRO A 955 31.19 30.71 18.85
N TRP A 956 31.52 29.92 17.84
CA TRP A 956 31.31 30.28 16.43
C TRP A 956 29.82 30.49 16.10
N LEU A 957 28.94 29.65 16.64
CA LEU A 957 27.49 29.79 16.52
C LEU A 957 26.96 31.07 17.18
N LYS A 958 27.50 31.47 18.33
CA LYS A 958 27.13 32.75 18.99
C LYS A 958 27.51 33.95 18.13
N GLU A 959 28.69 33.91 17.49
CA GLU A 959 29.13 34.96 16.58
C GLU A 959 28.28 34.98 15.30
N PHE A 960 28.07 33.81 14.68
CA PHE A 960 27.18 33.64 13.54
C PHE A 960 25.78 34.20 13.83
N GLU A 961 25.20 33.88 14.98
CA GLU A 961 23.88 34.38 15.41
C GLU A 961 23.85 35.92 15.49
N ARG A 962 24.90 36.55 16.04
CA ARG A 962 25.03 38.02 16.09
C ARG A 962 25.12 38.63 14.70
N THR A 963 25.85 38.00 13.79
CA THR A 963 26.07 38.48 12.42
C THR A 963 24.79 38.38 11.58
N ILE A 964 24.07 37.25 11.61
CA ILE A 964 22.83 37.09 10.82
C ILE A 964 21.67 37.96 11.32
N LYS A 965 21.67 38.38 12.59
CA LYS A 965 20.73 39.38 13.14
C LYS A 965 20.87 40.74 12.44
N LYS A 966 22.09 41.15 12.08
CA LYS A 966 22.36 42.44 11.42
C LYS A 966 21.90 42.48 9.95
N VAL A 967 21.64 41.32 9.34
CA VAL A 967 21.08 41.20 7.97
C VAL A 967 19.58 41.56 7.99
N LYS A 968 19.23 42.86 8.02
CA LYS A 968 17.82 43.36 8.06
C LYS A 968 17.02 42.95 6.81
N LYS A 969 15.71 42.68 6.99
CA LYS A 969 14.70 42.63 5.91
C LYS A 969 14.59 44.03 5.29
N ARG A 970 14.83 44.19 3.98
CA ARG A 970 14.31 45.35 3.24
C ARG A 970 12.79 45.33 3.39
N ARG A 971 12.23 46.28 4.14
CA ARG A 971 10.79 46.56 4.15
C ARG A 971 10.45 47.08 2.74
N VAL A 972 9.72 46.30 1.96
CA VAL A 972 9.00 46.80 0.80
C VAL A 972 7.79 47.52 1.37
N TRP A 973 7.85 48.85 1.44
CA TRP A 973 6.66 49.67 1.61
C TRP A 973 5.90 49.68 0.28
N LYS A 974 4.59 49.44 0.35
CA LYS A 974 3.65 49.59 -0.77
C LYS A 974 3.67 51.03 -1.27
N LYS A 975 3.68 51.20 -2.60
CA LYS A 975 2.79 52.14 -3.27
C LYS A 975 1.94 51.30 -4.21
#